data_AF-D3CTW4-F1
#
_entry.id   AF-D3CTW4-F1
#
_cell.length_a   1.000
_cell.length_b   1.000
_cell.length_c   1.000
_cell.angle_alpha   90.00
_cell.angle_beta   90.00
_cell.angle_gamma   90.00
#
_symmetry.space_group_name_H-M   'P 1'
#
loop_
_entity.id
_entity.type
_entity.pdbx_description
1 polymer ?
#
loop_
_entity_poly.entity_id
_entity_poly.type
_entity_poly.pdbx_seq_one_letter_code
_entity_poly.pdbx_strand_id
1 'polypeptide(L)'
;MRQVVQAAGGGEVRVVETPIPSIEATEVLVETTATIVSAGTERAVTTLARSGLLAKARARPDLVRRVAEKARADGIGEAVRSVRDRLASELPLGYSGAGRAVRVGDAVEGIRPGDLVATGGAGWANHAEFQAVPGLLCARVPAGVPDADAAFATIAAIALHGLRLAEVGPGAKVVVVGLGLIGQLASRIALASGCDVAGVDLADLPLQTAAATGVRALRESGEATTAAVRQWSRRRGADAVLICAAGRSGDPVMRATEFARDRAQLVVVGDVPLGLARAPFYEKELVLRFARSYGPGRYERGYEEWGVDYPAGQVRWTEGRNQEAVLDLLAAGRLSVADLVTHAFPLERAAEVYDLVATRREPYLAIRFDYPRRTGPVEDAEAADDGPPAESTTSTEYSLAGKARQVGYPRPVARGAGSPGRRGDRIGWIGAGNFSGSVLLPAFRAAGFDRFTSVASASGRSARAFADRHGFQGAAAGVEELLDDDDIDVVVIATPHSTHARLAAAALERGRHVWCEKPLALDLAELEMVERAADVGGGVLMVGLNRRFSPAVVAARRRLAERDGPLSLIYRVAAGPVPADHWYGDRLEGGRLLGEVCHFIDTCVALAGSRVETATAVPGRGGEVLLAEDLAVTMRHVDGTLSTVAYSSARPRACRKELVEALAGRSHLRIDDFRELVIDGVSEWKGAQDKGHRAAVGAFLRMCRGGATDVTAELIASSRATLAAAASLGTGLPQPTGLPRSAAAVAVEPTGIDLAGARRAGTEQVGRPAVPAARRVGADSMPPEGQASPALREEGERAEAPGGPGALGALGVSAVRRAPERQDRDGTATP
;
A
#
# COMPACT_ATOMS: atom_id res chain seq x y z
N MET A 1 -24.57 -4.57 3.04
CA MET A 1 -24.24 -5.81 2.33
C MET A 1 -23.61 -6.80 3.28
N ARG A 2 -23.78 -8.09 3.03
CA ARG A 2 -23.13 -9.17 3.77
C ARG A 2 -21.85 -9.59 3.06
N GLN A 3 -20.81 -9.85 3.84
CA GLN A 3 -19.49 -10.24 3.34
C GLN A 3 -18.83 -11.27 4.26
N VAL A 4 -18.12 -12.23 3.67
CA VAL A 4 -17.37 -13.25 4.39
C VAL A 4 -15.98 -12.74 4.77
N VAL A 5 -15.62 -12.86 6.04
CA VAL A 5 -14.34 -12.41 6.59
C VAL A 5 -13.75 -13.41 7.59
N GLN A 6 -12.44 -13.33 7.79
CA GLN A 6 -11.72 -14.02 8.87
C GLN A 6 -10.72 -13.09 9.54
N ALA A 7 -10.59 -13.13 10.86
CA ALA A 7 -9.56 -12.35 11.54
C ALA A 7 -8.13 -12.80 11.13
N ALA A 8 -7.25 -11.85 10.81
CA ALA A 8 -5.85 -12.09 10.45
C ALA A 8 -5.05 -12.78 11.58
N GLY A 9 -5.48 -12.57 12.82
CA GLY A 9 -4.98 -13.19 14.04
C GLY A 9 -5.33 -14.68 14.15
N GLY A 10 -6.27 -15.17 13.35
CA GLY A 10 -6.88 -16.47 13.47
C GLY A 10 -8.27 -16.37 14.08
N GLY A 11 -9.11 -17.37 13.80
CA GLY A 11 -10.49 -17.41 14.28
C GLY A 11 -11.41 -18.14 13.31
N GLU A 12 -12.68 -18.23 13.70
CA GLU A 12 -13.76 -18.71 12.84
C GLU A 12 -14.04 -17.73 11.71
N VAL A 13 -14.49 -18.26 10.59
CA VAL A 13 -14.99 -17.45 9.47
C VAL A 13 -16.37 -16.92 9.86
N ARG A 14 -16.62 -15.65 9.57
CA ARG A 14 -17.89 -14.99 9.89
C ARG A 14 -18.44 -14.28 8.68
N VAL A 15 -19.76 -14.11 8.66
CA VAL A 15 -20.46 -13.20 7.76
C VAL A 15 -20.71 -11.92 8.55
N VAL A 16 -20.22 -10.79 8.04
CA VAL A 16 -20.38 -9.47 8.65
C VAL A 16 -21.24 -8.59 7.75
N GLU A 17 -21.97 -7.67 8.36
CA GLU A 17 -22.67 -6.61 7.64
C GLU A 17 -21.76 -5.39 7.48
N THR A 18 -21.54 -4.98 6.24
CA THR A 18 -20.73 -3.82 5.86
C THR A 18 -21.54 -2.91 4.93
N PRO A 19 -21.23 -1.61 4.86
CA PRO A 19 -21.78 -0.74 3.82
C PRO A 19 -21.45 -1.27 2.41
N ILE A 20 -22.34 -1.01 1.44
CA ILE A 20 -22.04 -1.25 0.02
C ILE A 20 -20.85 -0.35 -0.35
N PRO A 21 -19.79 -0.86 -1.00
CA PRO A 21 -18.63 -0.05 -1.32
C PRO A 21 -18.95 1.01 -2.39
N SER A 22 -18.41 2.22 -2.22
CA SER A 22 -18.23 3.15 -3.34
C SER A 22 -17.18 2.63 -4.33
N ILE A 23 -17.24 3.09 -5.57
CA ILE A 23 -16.26 2.75 -6.60
C ILE A 23 -15.50 3.99 -7.05
N GLU A 24 -14.25 3.79 -7.44
CA GLU A 24 -13.43 4.79 -8.13
C GLU A 24 -13.65 4.73 -9.66
N ALA A 25 -13.02 5.65 -10.40
CA ALA A 25 -13.18 5.77 -11.85
C ALA A 25 -12.77 4.52 -12.65
N THR A 26 -11.88 3.68 -12.12
CA THR A 26 -11.36 2.47 -12.77
C THR A 26 -12.08 1.19 -12.32
N GLU A 27 -13.10 1.30 -11.48
CA GLU A 27 -13.75 0.18 -10.82
C GLU A 27 -15.20 -0.02 -11.31
N VAL A 28 -15.72 -1.21 -11.06
CA VAL A 28 -17.10 -1.63 -11.34
C VAL A 28 -17.72 -2.11 -10.04
N LEU A 29 -18.89 -1.58 -9.71
CA LEU A 29 -19.71 -2.10 -8.62
C LEU A 29 -20.55 -3.24 -9.17
N VAL A 30 -20.32 -4.45 -8.68
CA VAL A 30 -21.00 -5.67 -9.13
C VAL A 30 -21.91 -6.19 -8.04
N GLU A 31 -23.19 -6.36 -8.33
CA GLU A 31 -24.12 -7.14 -7.50
C GLU A 31 -23.88 -8.62 -7.77
N THR A 32 -23.31 -9.31 -6.80
CA THR A 32 -22.85 -10.70 -6.94
C THR A 32 -24.03 -11.66 -7.03
N THR A 33 -23.99 -12.56 -8.01
CA THR A 33 -24.98 -13.63 -8.15
C THR A 33 -24.43 -15.01 -7.81
N ALA A 34 -23.13 -15.23 -8.03
CA ALA A 34 -22.45 -16.46 -7.64
C ALA A 34 -20.96 -16.21 -7.37
N THR A 35 -20.39 -16.99 -6.43
CA THR A 35 -18.94 -17.04 -6.20
C THR A 35 -18.48 -18.47 -5.95
N ILE A 36 -17.25 -18.77 -6.37
CA ILE A 36 -16.68 -20.12 -6.25
C ILE A 36 -15.57 -20.14 -5.20
N VAL A 37 -15.68 -21.07 -4.27
CA VAL A 37 -14.66 -21.37 -3.27
C VAL A 37 -13.64 -22.34 -3.85
N SER A 38 -12.38 -21.91 -3.88
CA SER A 38 -11.25 -22.76 -4.25
C SER A 38 -10.49 -23.18 -2.99
N ALA A 39 -10.79 -24.40 -2.54
CA ALA A 39 -10.27 -24.93 -1.29
C ALA A 39 -8.74 -24.96 -1.18
N GLY A 40 -8.00 -25.02 -2.30
CA GLY A 40 -6.54 -24.96 -2.29
C GLY A 40 -6.02 -23.62 -1.78
N THR A 41 -6.44 -22.54 -2.45
CA THR A 41 -6.04 -21.16 -2.16
C THR A 41 -6.59 -20.69 -0.83
N GLU A 42 -7.87 -20.93 -0.57
CA GLU A 42 -8.54 -20.44 0.63
C GLU A 42 -8.10 -21.17 1.89
N ARG A 43 -7.73 -22.45 1.79
CA ARG A 43 -7.09 -23.15 2.90
C ARG A 43 -5.71 -22.59 3.21
N ALA A 44 -4.93 -22.14 2.22
CA ALA A 44 -3.64 -21.51 2.48
C ALA A 44 -3.84 -20.20 3.29
N VAL A 45 -4.83 -19.39 2.91
CA VAL A 45 -5.22 -18.16 3.63
C VAL A 45 -5.70 -18.49 5.06
N THR A 46 -6.62 -19.43 5.22
CA THR A 46 -7.18 -19.78 6.54
C THR A 46 -6.19 -20.52 7.44
N THR A 47 -5.30 -21.37 6.89
CA THR A 47 -4.24 -22.05 7.65
C THR A 47 -3.20 -21.06 8.15
N LEU A 48 -2.81 -20.10 7.30
CA LEU A 48 -1.93 -19.02 7.71
C LEU A 48 -2.58 -18.19 8.82
N ALA A 49 -3.86 -17.83 8.67
CA ALA A 49 -4.63 -17.11 9.69
C ALA A 49 -4.72 -17.89 11.01
N ARG A 50 -5.00 -19.20 11.00
CA ARG A 50 -5.12 -20.05 12.20
C ARG A 50 -3.78 -20.45 12.86
N SER A 51 -2.64 -20.19 12.21
CA SER A 51 -1.34 -20.58 12.75
C SER A 51 -0.91 -19.72 13.96
N GLY A 52 -0.18 -20.34 14.92
CA GLY A 52 0.32 -19.62 16.10
C GLY A 52 1.31 -18.51 15.73
N LEU A 53 1.48 -17.51 16.61
CA LEU A 53 2.34 -16.34 16.37
C LEU A 53 3.77 -16.70 15.94
N LEU A 54 4.34 -17.77 16.52
CA LEU A 54 5.67 -18.29 16.17
C LEU A 54 5.73 -18.87 14.75
N ALA A 55 4.67 -19.53 14.29
CA ALA A 55 4.59 -20.07 12.94
C ALA A 55 4.41 -18.95 11.91
N LYS A 56 3.56 -17.95 12.19
CA LYS A 56 3.43 -16.72 11.38
C LYS A 56 4.75 -15.96 11.28
N ALA A 57 5.45 -15.83 12.41
CA ALA A 57 6.77 -15.20 12.50
C ALA A 57 7.82 -15.93 11.65
N ARG A 58 7.83 -17.28 11.67
CA ARG A 58 8.73 -18.09 10.82
C ARG A 58 8.37 -18.02 9.34
N ALA A 59 7.09 -17.94 8.98
CA ALA A 59 6.64 -17.82 7.60
C ALA A 59 6.94 -16.44 6.99
N ARG A 60 7.05 -15.40 7.83
CA ARG A 60 7.33 -14.02 7.44
C ARG A 60 8.46 -13.40 8.28
N PRO A 61 9.70 -13.87 8.11
CA PRO A 61 10.85 -13.37 8.88
C PRO A 61 11.11 -11.88 8.63
N ASP A 62 10.72 -11.38 7.45
CA ASP A 62 10.73 -9.96 7.09
C ASP A 62 9.84 -9.11 8.02
N LEU A 63 8.63 -9.58 8.36
CA LEU A 63 7.72 -8.88 9.25
C LEU A 63 8.24 -8.88 10.69
N VAL A 64 8.87 -9.97 11.14
CA VAL A 64 9.49 -10.05 12.47
C VAL A 64 10.62 -9.04 12.60
N ARG A 65 11.47 -8.94 11.57
CA ARG A 65 12.54 -7.95 11.52
C ARG A 65 11.98 -6.53 11.58
N ARG A 66 10.93 -6.23 10.82
CA ARG A 66 10.22 -4.93 10.85
C ARG A 66 9.66 -4.61 12.24
N VAL A 67 9.06 -5.59 12.93
CA VAL A 67 8.54 -5.41 14.29
C VAL A 67 9.67 -5.15 15.28
N ALA A 68 10.80 -5.86 15.18
CA ALA A 68 11.96 -5.62 16.03
C ALA A 68 12.60 -4.24 15.77
N GLU A 69 12.69 -3.82 14.52
CA GLU A 69 13.15 -2.48 14.13
C GLU A 69 12.20 -1.40 14.66
N LYS A 70 10.88 -1.60 14.56
CA LYS A 70 9.86 -0.71 15.12
C LYS A 70 9.90 -0.66 16.65
N ALA A 71 10.06 -1.79 17.32
CA ALA A 71 10.19 -1.85 18.78
C ALA A 71 11.44 -1.11 19.27
N ARG A 72 12.51 -1.12 18.47
CA ARG A 72 13.73 -0.36 18.73
C ARG A 72 13.57 1.13 18.44
N ALA A 73 12.77 1.49 17.44
CA ALA A 73 12.57 2.89 17.03
C ALA A 73 11.57 3.62 17.92
N ASP A 74 10.43 2.99 18.20
CA ASP A 74 9.24 3.62 18.79
C ASP A 74 8.93 3.05 20.20
N GLY A 75 9.69 2.05 20.63
CA GLY A 75 9.49 1.35 21.90
C GLY A 75 8.64 0.08 21.78
N ILE A 76 8.85 -0.85 22.71
CA ILE A 76 8.23 -2.19 22.69
C ILE A 76 6.71 -2.10 22.75
N GLY A 77 6.16 -1.20 23.57
CA GLY A 77 4.70 -1.05 23.71
C GLY A 77 3.99 -0.67 22.42
N GLU A 78 4.60 0.18 21.59
CA GLU A 78 4.01 0.66 20.34
C GLU A 78 4.13 -0.37 19.21
N ALA A 79 5.25 -1.10 19.16
CA ALA A 79 5.40 -2.24 18.28
C ALA A 79 4.39 -3.36 18.61
N VAL A 80 4.18 -3.66 19.90
CA VAL A 80 3.19 -4.65 20.34
C VAL A 80 1.78 -4.22 19.96
N ARG A 81 1.41 -2.94 20.14
CA ARG A 81 0.10 -2.41 19.69
C ARG A 81 -0.06 -2.57 18.18
N SER A 82 0.92 -2.16 17.38
CA SER A 82 0.86 -2.27 15.92
C SER A 82 0.71 -3.71 15.42
N VAL A 83 1.39 -4.67 16.06
CA VAL A 83 1.21 -6.10 15.78
C VAL A 83 -0.19 -6.56 16.16
N ARG A 84 -0.67 -6.19 17.35
CA ARG A 84 -2.01 -6.52 17.82
C ARG A 84 -3.08 -5.97 16.87
N ASP A 85 -2.97 -4.72 16.44
CA ASP A 85 -3.92 -4.06 15.54
C ASP A 85 -3.96 -4.71 14.15
N ARG A 86 -2.80 -5.14 13.65
CA ARG A 86 -2.68 -5.88 12.39
C ARG A 86 -3.27 -7.28 12.50
N LEU A 87 -3.07 -7.98 13.62
CA LEU A 87 -3.69 -9.29 13.86
C LEU A 87 -5.20 -9.18 14.12
N ALA A 88 -5.67 -8.06 14.67
CA ALA A 88 -7.10 -7.80 14.85
C ALA A 88 -7.81 -7.39 13.55
N SER A 89 -7.07 -7.12 12.46
CA SER A 89 -7.69 -6.79 11.17
C SER A 89 -8.42 -7.99 10.58
N GLU A 90 -9.55 -7.75 9.93
CA GLU A 90 -10.29 -8.77 9.21
C GLU A 90 -9.73 -8.92 7.79
N LEU A 91 -9.65 -10.15 7.30
CA LEU A 91 -9.25 -10.52 5.95
C LEU A 91 -10.50 -10.95 5.19
N PRO A 92 -10.82 -10.33 4.05
CA PRO A 92 -11.92 -10.78 3.22
C PRO A 92 -11.52 -12.09 2.52
N LEU A 93 -12.49 -12.97 2.29
CA LEU A 93 -12.28 -14.24 1.60
C LEU A 93 -12.99 -14.23 0.25
N GLY A 94 -12.48 -15.04 -0.69
CA GLY A 94 -12.97 -15.12 -2.07
C GLY A 94 -12.13 -14.33 -3.06
N TYR A 95 -12.14 -14.77 -4.32
CA TYR A 95 -11.40 -14.14 -5.42
C TYR A 95 -11.98 -14.41 -6.82
N SER A 96 -13.12 -15.11 -6.92
CA SER A 96 -13.72 -15.53 -8.19
C SER A 96 -15.24 -15.50 -8.08
N GLY A 97 -15.88 -14.73 -8.94
CA GLY A 97 -17.33 -14.55 -8.92
C GLY A 97 -17.91 -14.14 -10.25
N ALA A 98 -19.22 -13.96 -10.26
CA ALA A 98 -19.96 -13.31 -11.32
C ALA A 98 -21.14 -12.55 -10.74
N GLY A 99 -21.59 -11.53 -11.45
CA GLY A 99 -22.70 -10.69 -11.03
C GLY A 99 -23.04 -9.62 -12.05
N ARG A 100 -24.03 -8.80 -11.72
CA ARG A 100 -24.47 -7.70 -12.60
C ARG A 100 -23.71 -6.42 -12.25
N ALA A 101 -23.14 -5.75 -13.24
CA ALA A 101 -22.61 -4.41 -13.07
C ALA A 101 -23.75 -3.46 -12.72
N VAL A 102 -23.71 -2.84 -11.54
CA VAL A 102 -24.72 -1.86 -11.09
C VAL A 102 -24.25 -0.45 -11.39
N ARG A 103 -22.97 -0.19 -11.16
CA ARG A 103 -22.32 1.10 -11.46
C ARG A 103 -20.95 0.85 -12.06
N VAL A 104 -20.55 1.68 -13.00
CA VAL A 104 -19.29 1.57 -13.74
C VAL A 104 -18.58 2.91 -13.66
N GLY A 105 -17.31 2.92 -13.28
CA GLY A 105 -16.49 4.14 -13.27
C GLY A 105 -16.15 4.63 -14.68
N ASP A 106 -15.94 5.94 -14.83
CA ASP A 106 -15.79 6.61 -16.13
C ASP A 106 -14.56 6.17 -16.94
N ALA A 107 -13.55 5.59 -16.30
CA ALA A 107 -12.34 5.09 -16.96
C ALA A 107 -12.43 3.60 -17.34
N VAL A 108 -13.54 2.93 -17.03
CA VAL A 108 -13.76 1.54 -17.42
C VAL A 108 -14.31 1.46 -18.84
N GLU A 109 -13.55 0.79 -19.72
CA GLU A 109 -13.98 0.54 -21.09
C GLU A 109 -14.68 -0.82 -21.22
N GLY A 110 -15.68 -0.91 -22.11
CA GLY A 110 -16.28 -2.19 -22.53
C GLY A 110 -17.34 -2.81 -21.62
N ILE A 111 -17.59 -2.26 -20.43
CA ILE A 111 -18.62 -2.73 -19.48
C ILE A 111 -19.65 -1.62 -19.26
N ARG A 112 -20.93 -1.99 -19.14
CA ARG A 112 -22.03 -1.05 -18.87
C ARG A 112 -22.88 -1.51 -17.68
N PRO A 113 -23.54 -0.60 -16.95
CA PRO A 113 -24.57 -0.99 -16.00
C PRO A 113 -25.60 -1.94 -16.63
N GLY A 114 -25.95 -3.00 -15.92
CA GLY A 114 -26.81 -4.10 -16.35
C GLY A 114 -26.08 -5.31 -16.94
N ASP A 115 -24.84 -5.14 -17.42
CA ASP A 115 -24.05 -6.24 -17.99
C ASP A 115 -23.78 -7.33 -16.93
N LEU A 116 -23.88 -8.60 -17.34
CA LEU A 116 -23.37 -9.70 -16.54
C LEU A 116 -21.85 -9.76 -16.73
N VAL A 117 -21.09 -9.73 -15.64
CA VAL A 117 -19.63 -9.75 -15.63
C VAL A 117 -19.12 -10.88 -14.74
N ALA A 118 -18.06 -11.55 -15.18
CA ALA A 118 -17.23 -12.37 -14.31
C ALA A 118 -16.22 -11.46 -13.60
N THR A 119 -15.90 -11.78 -12.35
CA THR A 119 -15.02 -10.98 -11.50
C THR A 119 -13.87 -11.81 -10.96
N GLY A 120 -12.70 -11.19 -10.87
CA GLY A 120 -11.48 -11.81 -10.37
C GLY A 120 -10.70 -10.93 -9.38
N GLY A 121 -9.75 -11.55 -8.69
CA GLY A 121 -8.78 -10.86 -7.86
C GLY A 121 -9.04 -11.01 -6.36
N ALA A 122 -8.04 -11.53 -5.65
CA ALA A 122 -8.08 -11.62 -4.19
C ALA A 122 -8.03 -10.22 -3.57
N GLY A 123 -9.01 -9.91 -2.71
CA GLY A 123 -9.20 -8.57 -2.16
C GLY A 123 -10.25 -7.75 -2.92
N TRP A 124 -10.60 -8.12 -4.16
CA TRP A 124 -11.59 -7.45 -5.00
C TRP A 124 -12.86 -8.30 -5.13
N ALA A 125 -12.77 -9.45 -5.79
CA ALA A 125 -13.87 -10.39 -6.05
C ALA A 125 -14.17 -11.31 -4.85
N ASN A 126 -14.39 -10.69 -3.68
CA ASN A 126 -14.63 -11.37 -2.41
C ASN A 126 -16.02 -12.03 -2.36
N HIS A 127 -16.22 -13.01 -1.48
CA HIS A 127 -17.55 -13.55 -1.16
C HIS A 127 -18.38 -12.49 -0.43
N ALA A 128 -19.12 -11.68 -1.18
CA ALA A 128 -19.90 -10.55 -0.71
C ALA A 128 -21.07 -10.29 -1.66
N GLU A 129 -22.16 -9.74 -1.15
CA GLU A 129 -23.34 -9.41 -1.98
C GLU A 129 -23.03 -8.31 -3.01
N PHE A 130 -22.08 -7.41 -2.72
CA PHE A 130 -21.55 -6.46 -3.69
C PHE A 130 -20.03 -6.48 -3.68
N GLN A 131 -19.44 -6.30 -4.86
CA GLN A 131 -17.99 -6.23 -5.07
C GLN A 131 -17.64 -4.93 -5.79
N ALA A 132 -16.67 -4.17 -5.28
CA ALA A 132 -15.99 -3.14 -6.05
C ALA A 132 -14.75 -3.78 -6.68
N VAL A 133 -14.74 -3.92 -8.00
CA VAL A 133 -13.72 -4.68 -8.73
C VAL A 133 -13.14 -3.80 -9.84
N PRO A 134 -11.81 -3.68 -9.95
CA PRO A 134 -11.18 -2.98 -11.05
C PRO A 134 -11.62 -3.52 -12.42
N GLY A 135 -11.86 -2.63 -13.38
CA GLY A 135 -12.47 -2.97 -14.67
C GLY A 135 -11.70 -4.05 -15.45
N LEU A 136 -10.36 -4.04 -15.39
CA LEU A 136 -9.51 -5.05 -16.07
C LEU A 136 -9.49 -6.43 -15.39
N LEU A 137 -10.11 -6.54 -14.21
CA LEU A 137 -10.38 -7.80 -13.51
C LEU A 137 -11.84 -8.25 -13.67
N CYS A 138 -12.64 -7.48 -14.39
CA CYS A 138 -13.97 -7.85 -14.85
C CYS A 138 -13.92 -8.28 -16.33
N ALA A 139 -14.68 -9.31 -16.68
CA ALA A 139 -14.87 -9.72 -18.07
C ALA A 139 -16.36 -9.86 -18.37
N ARG A 140 -16.83 -9.24 -19.45
CA ARG A 140 -18.24 -9.31 -19.84
C ARG A 140 -18.61 -10.74 -20.21
N VAL A 141 -19.69 -11.25 -19.63
CA VAL A 141 -20.18 -12.60 -19.87
C VAL A 141 -20.97 -12.63 -21.18
N PRO A 142 -20.59 -13.50 -22.15
CA PRO A 142 -21.35 -13.68 -23.38
C PRO A 142 -22.78 -14.16 -23.12
N ALA A 143 -23.69 -13.82 -24.03
CA ALA A 143 -25.07 -14.28 -23.94
C ALA A 143 -25.15 -15.81 -23.92
N GLY A 144 -26.01 -16.37 -23.06
CA GLY A 144 -26.22 -17.80 -22.93
C GLY A 144 -25.32 -18.52 -21.92
N VAL A 145 -24.28 -17.87 -21.39
CA VAL A 145 -23.48 -18.42 -20.28
C VAL A 145 -24.20 -18.14 -18.96
N PRO A 146 -24.55 -19.16 -18.15
CA PRO A 146 -25.13 -18.96 -16.82
C PRO A 146 -24.17 -18.20 -15.90
N ASP A 147 -24.72 -17.38 -15.01
CA ASP A 147 -23.95 -16.64 -14.02
C ASP A 147 -23.14 -17.55 -13.08
N ALA A 148 -23.72 -18.67 -12.65
CA ALA A 148 -23.04 -19.67 -11.85
C ALA A 148 -21.81 -20.27 -12.55
N ASP A 149 -21.85 -20.40 -13.88
CA ASP A 149 -20.74 -20.95 -14.67
C ASP A 149 -19.69 -19.86 -14.94
N ALA A 150 -20.13 -18.63 -15.22
CA ALA A 150 -19.25 -17.47 -15.37
C ALA A 150 -18.39 -17.22 -14.12
N ALA A 151 -18.89 -17.57 -12.92
CA ALA A 151 -18.14 -17.44 -11.68
C ALA A 151 -16.85 -18.31 -11.61
N PHE A 152 -16.68 -19.27 -12.54
CA PHE A 152 -15.45 -20.04 -12.69
C PHE A 152 -14.38 -19.35 -13.54
N ALA A 153 -14.68 -18.24 -14.23
CA ALA A 153 -13.80 -17.63 -15.23
C ALA A 153 -12.38 -17.38 -14.70
N THR A 154 -12.26 -16.76 -13.52
CA THR A 154 -10.95 -16.46 -12.89
C THR A 154 -10.18 -17.71 -12.51
N ILE A 155 -10.84 -18.73 -11.94
CA ILE A 155 -10.17 -19.99 -11.57
C ILE A 155 -9.74 -20.78 -12.81
N ALA A 156 -10.58 -20.82 -13.84
CA ALA A 156 -10.27 -21.46 -15.11
C ALA A 156 -9.18 -20.71 -15.89
N ALA A 157 -9.08 -19.38 -15.73
CA ALA A 157 -8.00 -18.58 -16.29
C ALA A 157 -6.63 -18.99 -15.72
N ILE A 158 -6.56 -19.41 -14.45
CA ILE A 158 -5.32 -19.99 -13.85
C ILE A 158 -4.92 -21.26 -14.62
N ALA A 159 -5.88 -22.15 -14.86
CA ALA A 159 -5.65 -23.39 -15.59
C ALA A 159 -5.25 -23.13 -17.06
N LEU A 160 -5.93 -22.19 -17.73
CA LEU A 160 -5.64 -21.79 -19.10
C LEU A 160 -4.23 -21.18 -19.22
N HIS A 161 -3.83 -20.32 -18.28
CA HIS A 161 -2.50 -19.74 -18.27
C HIS A 161 -1.42 -20.82 -18.11
N GLY A 162 -1.65 -21.81 -17.23
CA GLY A 162 -0.78 -22.99 -17.10
C GLY A 162 -0.62 -23.77 -18.41
N LEU A 163 -1.71 -24.00 -19.14
CA LEU A 163 -1.67 -24.67 -20.44
C LEU A 163 -0.92 -23.83 -21.50
N ARG A 164 -1.11 -22.51 -21.52
CA ARG A 164 -0.40 -21.60 -22.45
C ARG A 164 1.11 -21.66 -22.25
N LEU A 165 1.56 -21.72 -20.99
CA LEU A 165 2.98 -21.85 -20.67
C LEU A 165 3.57 -23.20 -21.07
N ALA A 166 2.75 -24.24 -21.24
CA ALA A 166 3.20 -25.53 -21.73
C ALA A 166 3.49 -25.53 -23.24
N GLU A 167 3.06 -24.51 -23.99
CA GLU A 167 3.33 -24.34 -25.43
C GLU A 167 2.93 -25.57 -26.28
N VAL A 168 1.84 -26.22 -25.89
CA VAL A 168 1.29 -27.39 -26.57
C VAL A 168 0.13 -27.02 -27.49
N GLY A 169 -0.10 -27.85 -28.51
CA GLY A 169 -1.18 -27.68 -29.48
C GLY A 169 -1.90 -29.01 -29.79
N PRO A 170 -2.77 -29.02 -30.81
CA PRO A 170 -3.56 -30.20 -31.17
C PRO A 170 -2.70 -31.46 -31.36
N GLY A 171 -3.15 -32.57 -30.77
CA GLY A 171 -2.48 -33.87 -30.80
C GLY A 171 -1.38 -34.06 -29.74
N ALA A 172 -1.05 -33.03 -28.94
CA ALA A 172 -0.08 -33.17 -27.86
C ALA A 172 -0.58 -34.08 -26.73
N LYS A 173 0.32 -34.85 -26.13
CA LYS A 173 0.09 -35.69 -24.95
C LYS A 173 0.34 -34.87 -23.68
N VAL A 174 -0.72 -34.48 -22.99
CA VAL A 174 -0.63 -33.69 -21.74
C VAL A 174 -1.00 -34.57 -20.54
N VAL A 175 -0.13 -34.58 -19.53
CA VAL A 175 -0.45 -35.19 -18.23
C VAL A 175 -0.80 -34.10 -17.23
N VAL A 176 -1.87 -34.27 -16.47
CA VAL A 176 -2.25 -33.37 -15.38
C VAL A 176 -2.10 -34.10 -14.05
N VAL A 177 -1.20 -33.63 -13.19
CA VAL A 177 -0.93 -34.20 -11.87
C VAL A 177 -1.69 -33.39 -10.81
N GLY A 178 -2.63 -34.05 -10.13
CA GLY A 178 -3.59 -33.45 -9.21
C GLY A 178 -4.84 -32.98 -9.94
N LEU A 179 -5.93 -33.75 -9.80
CA LEU A 179 -7.24 -33.55 -10.44
C LEU A 179 -8.26 -32.89 -9.50
N GLY A 180 -7.78 -32.04 -8.58
CA GLY A 180 -8.65 -31.07 -7.88
C GLY A 180 -9.25 -30.05 -8.85
N LEU A 181 -9.93 -29.02 -8.35
CA LEU A 181 -10.64 -28.06 -9.21
C LEU A 181 -9.81 -27.48 -10.37
N ILE A 182 -8.61 -26.97 -10.09
CA ILE A 182 -7.72 -26.44 -11.15
C ILE A 182 -7.31 -27.53 -12.14
N GLY A 183 -7.02 -28.75 -11.66
CA GLY A 183 -6.65 -29.89 -12.51
C GLY A 183 -7.80 -30.36 -13.41
N GLN A 184 -9.04 -30.34 -12.93
CA GLN A 184 -10.22 -30.59 -13.76
C GLN A 184 -10.34 -29.56 -14.88
N LEU A 185 -10.23 -28.27 -14.54
CA LEU A 185 -10.31 -27.19 -15.51
C LEU A 185 -9.18 -27.25 -16.53
N ALA A 186 -7.94 -27.51 -16.07
CA ALA A 186 -6.78 -27.68 -16.96
C ALA A 186 -6.95 -28.85 -17.92
N SER A 187 -7.49 -29.98 -17.43
CA SER A 187 -7.75 -31.15 -18.26
C SER A 187 -8.80 -30.87 -19.33
N ARG A 188 -9.93 -30.24 -18.95
CA ARG A 188 -11.02 -29.90 -19.87
C ARG A 188 -10.59 -28.87 -20.92
N ILE A 189 -9.84 -27.84 -20.51
CA ILE A 189 -9.32 -26.81 -21.42
C ILE A 189 -8.26 -27.41 -22.38
N ALA A 190 -7.42 -28.34 -21.91
CA ALA A 190 -6.47 -29.05 -22.76
C ALA A 190 -7.18 -29.94 -23.80
N LEU A 191 -8.20 -30.70 -23.39
CA LEU A 191 -9.06 -31.46 -24.31
C LEU A 191 -9.73 -30.54 -25.33
N ALA A 192 -10.31 -29.43 -24.88
CA ALA A 192 -10.92 -28.43 -25.76
C ALA A 192 -9.89 -27.85 -26.75
N SER A 193 -8.63 -27.73 -26.36
CA SER A 193 -7.52 -27.26 -27.24
C SER A 193 -7.02 -28.33 -28.22
N GLY A 194 -7.65 -29.51 -28.26
CA GLY A 194 -7.30 -30.62 -29.13
C GLY A 194 -6.14 -31.48 -28.62
N CYS A 195 -5.75 -31.34 -27.35
CA CYS A 195 -4.75 -32.20 -26.73
C CYS A 195 -5.39 -33.52 -26.29
N ASP A 196 -4.58 -34.58 -26.26
CA ASP A 196 -4.93 -35.82 -25.58
C ASP A 196 -4.48 -35.72 -24.12
N VAL A 197 -5.40 -35.97 -23.17
CA VAL A 197 -5.13 -35.74 -21.74
C VAL A 197 -5.18 -37.02 -20.91
N ALA A 198 -4.16 -37.23 -20.09
CA ALA A 198 -4.16 -38.19 -19.00
C ALA A 198 -4.11 -37.45 -17.65
N GLY A 199 -4.98 -37.84 -16.72
CA GLY A 199 -5.09 -37.23 -15.40
C GLY A 199 -4.60 -38.18 -14.33
N VAL A 200 -3.79 -37.69 -13.39
CA VAL A 200 -3.21 -38.49 -12.30
C VAL A 200 -3.62 -37.92 -10.95
N ASP A 201 -4.25 -38.74 -10.11
CA ASP A 201 -4.63 -38.35 -8.74
C ASP A 201 -4.63 -39.57 -7.79
N LEU A 202 -4.72 -39.31 -6.49
CA LEU A 202 -4.81 -40.30 -5.42
C LEU A 202 -6.25 -40.60 -5.00
N ALA A 203 -7.17 -39.64 -5.20
CA ALA A 203 -8.55 -39.72 -4.71
C ALA A 203 -9.55 -40.14 -5.78
N ASP A 204 -10.59 -40.89 -5.37
CA ASP A 204 -11.60 -41.44 -6.28
C ASP A 204 -12.47 -40.38 -6.95
N LEU A 205 -13.01 -39.42 -6.20
CA LEU A 205 -13.90 -38.39 -6.75
C LEU A 205 -13.24 -37.58 -7.90
N PRO A 206 -12.01 -37.05 -7.73
CA PRO A 206 -11.27 -36.43 -8.84
C PRO A 206 -11.12 -37.32 -10.08
N LEU A 207 -10.75 -38.60 -9.90
CA LEU A 207 -10.54 -39.54 -11.00
C LEU A 207 -11.84 -39.84 -11.76
N GLN A 208 -12.92 -40.09 -11.03
CA GLN A 208 -14.24 -40.36 -11.61
C GLN A 208 -14.76 -39.14 -12.39
N THR A 209 -14.62 -37.95 -11.82
CA THR A 209 -15.04 -36.69 -12.46
C THR A 209 -14.25 -36.42 -13.75
N ALA A 210 -12.94 -36.65 -13.74
CA ALA A 210 -12.10 -36.47 -14.93
C ALA A 210 -12.47 -37.49 -16.02
N ALA A 211 -12.63 -38.77 -15.65
CA ALA A 211 -12.98 -39.84 -16.59
C ALA A 211 -14.30 -39.58 -17.34
N ALA A 212 -15.30 -38.99 -16.66
CA ALA A 212 -16.58 -38.61 -17.26
C ALA A 212 -16.46 -37.57 -18.38
N THR A 213 -15.33 -36.86 -18.47
CA THR A 213 -15.07 -35.81 -19.49
C THR A 213 -14.13 -36.24 -20.60
N GLY A 214 -13.79 -37.53 -20.69
CA GLY A 214 -12.90 -38.07 -21.71
C GLY A 214 -11.41 -38.04 -21.34
N VAL A 215 -11.06 -37.63 -20.11
CA VAL A 215 -9.69 -37.70 -19.60
C VAL A 215 -9.33 -39.16 -19.30
N ARG A 216 -8.12 -39.60 -19.68
CA ARG A 216 -7.58 -40.88 -19.23
C ARG A 216 -7.19 -40.77 -17.76
N ALA A 217 -8.12 -41.04 -16.85
CA ALA A 217 -7.89 -41.00 -15.41
C ALA A 217 -7.05 -42.21 -14.94
N LEU A 218 -5.96 -41.93 -14.23
CA LEU A 218 -5.00 -42.91 -13.71
C LEU A 218 -4.80 -42.68 -12.21
N ARG A 219 -5.02 -43.72 -11.41
CA ARG A 219 -4.66 -43.69 -9.99
C ARG A 219 -3.14 -43.69 -9.85
N GLU A 220 -2.60 -42.78 -9.05
CA GLU A 220 -1.16 -42.74 -8.79
C GLU A 220 -0.74 -43.94 -7.94
N SER A 221 0.22 -44.70 -8.45
CA SER A 221 0.76 -45.92 -7.86
C SER A 221 2.20 -46.18 -8.32
N GLY A 222 3.01 -45.13 -8.49
CA GLY A 222 4.43 -45.24 -8.86
C GLY A 222 4.62 -45.76 -10.29
N GLU A 223 5.50 -46.76 -10.44
CA GLU A 223 5.91 -47.30 -11.74
C GLU A 223 4.74 -47.80 -12.61
N ALA A 224 3.68 -48.34 -11.99
CA ALA A 224 2.50 -48.76 -12.73
C ALA A 224 1.79 -47.58 -13.44
N THR A 225 1.73 -46.42 -12.80
CA THR A 225 1.20 -45.19 -13.41
C THR A 225 2.13 -44.70 -14.52
N THR A 226 3.45 -44.73 -14.28
CA THR A 226 4.47 -44.38 -15.28
C THR A 226 4.34 -45.26 -16.54
N ALA A 227 4.21 -46.57 -16.37
CA ALA A 227 4.01 -47.52 -17.45
C ALA A 227 2.72 -47.26 -18.23
N ALA A 228 1.62 -46.95 -17.53
CA ALA A 228 0.33 -46.62 -18.17
C ALA A 228 0.41 -45.33 -19.00
N VAL A 229 1.06 -44.27 -18.49
CA VAL A 229 1.32 -43.03 -19.23
C VAL A 229 2.18 -43.31 -20.46
N ARG A 230 3.24 -44.12 -20.33
CA ARG A 230 4.08 -44.52 -21.47
C ARG A 230 3.27 -45.29 -22.50
N GLN A 231 2.46 -46.26 -22.11
CA GLN A 231 1.63 -47.03 -23.05
C GLN A 231 0.67 -46.12 -23.82
N TRP A 232 -0.05 -45.24 -23.13
CA TRP A 232 -0.98 -44.28 -23.72
C TRP A 232 -0.31 -43.27 -24.67
N SER A 233 0.92 -42.86 -24.35
CA SER A 233 1.75 -41.97 -25.18
C SER A 233 2.59 -42.71 -26.23
N ARG A 234 2.22 -43.95 -26.60
CA ARG A 234 2.93 -44.76 -27.61
C ARG A 234 4.41 -44.97 -27.27
N ARG A 235 4.69 -45.19 -25.99
CA ARG A 235 5.99 -45.42 -25.35
C ARG A 235 6.96 -44.22 -25.35
N ARG A 236 6.45 -43.00 -25.56
CA ARG A 236 7.30 -41.78 -25.62
C ARG A 236 7.34 -40.98 -24.33
N GLY A 237 6.24 -40.95 -23.57
CA GLY A 237 6.03 -39.98 -22.50
C GLY A 237 5.22 -38.76 -22.97
N ALA A 238 4.85 -37.92 -22.02
CA ALA A 238 4.02 -36.72 -22.25
C ALA A 238 4.84 -35.55 -22.80
N ASP A 239 4.27 -34.81 -23.76
CA ASP A 239 4.82 -33.57 -24.31
C ASP A 239 4.87 -32.45 -23.26
N ALA A 240 3.88 -32.43 -22.38
CA ALA A 240 3.83 -31.53 -21.23
C ALA A 240 3.20 -32.20 -20.01
N VAL A 241 3.61 -31.73 -18.83
CA VAL A 241 3.01 -32.12 -17.55
C VAL A 241 2.60 -30.88 -16.77
N LEU A 242 1.30 -30.74 -16.49
CA LEU A 242 0.74 -29.68 -15.65
C LEU A 242 0.65 -30.18 -14.21
N ILE A 243 1.29 -29.49 -13.28
CA ILE A 243 1.33 -29.85 -11.86
C ILE A 243 0.33 -28.95 -11.12
N CYS A 244 -0.87 -29.47 -10.92
CA CYS A 244 -2.01 -28.79 -10.27
C CYS A 244 -2.23 -29.27 -8.82
N ALA A 245 -1.37 -30.16 -8.32
CA ALA A 245 -1.39 -30.61 -6.93
C ALA A 245 -1.06 -29.46 -5.95
N ALA A 246 -1.54 -29.58 -4.71
CA ALA A 246 -1.19 -28.64 -3.64
C ALA A 246 -0.90 -29.41 -2.34
N GLY A 247 0.23 -29.13 -1.68
CA GLY A 247 0.64 -29.88 -0.51
C GLY A 247 2.01 -29.52 0.04
N ARG A 248 2.50 -30.29 1.01
CA ARG A 248 3.79 -30.08 1.68
C ARG A 248 4.94 -30.93 1.11
N SER A 249 4.67 -31.72 0.08
CA SER A 249 5.67 -32.58 -0.57
C SER A 249 5.97 -32.09 -1.98
N GLY A 250 7.24 -32.19 -2.37
CA GLY A 250 7.69 -31.97 -3.75
C GLY A 250 7.58 -33.19 -4.66
N ASP A 251 7.07 -34.33 -4.15
CA ASP A 251 6.90 -35.55 -4.93
C ASP A 251 6.12 -35.34 -6.23
N PRO A 252 5.04 -34.53 -6.30
CA PRO A 252 4.33 -34.29 -7.56
C PRO A 252 5.22 -33.74 -8.68
N VAL A 253 6.20 -32.89 -8.33
CA VAL A 253 7.17 -32.32 -9.29
C VAL A 253 8.13 -33.39 -9.79
N MET A 254 8.64 -34.24 -8.89
CA MET A 254 9.54 -35.32 -9.28
C MET A 254 8.83 -36.42 -10.08
N ARG A 255 7.60 -36.80 -9.70
CA ARG A 255 6.76 -37.73 -10.47
C ARG A 255 6.47 -37.22 -11.88
N ALA A 256 6.26 -35.91 -12.05
CA ALA A 256 6.09 -35.31 -13.37
C ALA A 256 7.29 -35.58 -14.31
N THR A 257 8.51 -35.63 -13.79
CA THR A 257 9.70 -35.95 -14.60
C THR A 257 9.67 -37.36 -15.17
N GLU A 258 9.00 -38.31 -14.52
CA GLU A 258 8.91 -39.69 -14.99
C GLU A 258 7.90 -39.87 -16.12
N PHE A 259 6.81 -39.09 -16.07
CA PHE A 259 5.79 -39.05 -17.11
C PHE A 259 6.27 -38.33 -18.38
N ALA A 260 7.17 -37.37 -18.22
CA ALA A 260 7.71 -36.56 -19.29
C ALA A 260 8.59 -37.35 -20.27
N ARG A 261 8.44 -37.04 -21.57
CA ARG A 261 9.42 -37.38 -22.60
C ARG A 261 10.63 -36.45 -22.56
N ASP A 262 11.65 -36.75 -23.36
CA ASP A 262 12.78 -35.84 -23.59
C ASP A 262 12.29 -34.50 -24.15
N ARG A 263 12.80 -33.40 -23.59
CA ARG A 263 12.47 -32.00 -23.90
C ARG A 263 11.02 -31.61 -23.65
N ALA A 264 10.35 -32.27 -22.70
CA ALA A 264 8.99 -31.90 -22.30
C ALA A 264 8.96 -30.63 -21.42
N GLN A 265 7.81 -29.96 -21.43
CA GLN A 265 7.52 -28.81 -20.57
C GLN A 265 6.82 -29.26 -19.28
N LEU A 266 7.36 -28.89 -18.13
CA LEU A 266 6.74 -29.09 -16.83
C LEU A 266 6.26 -27.73 -16.32
N VAL A 267 4.96 -27.57 -16.08
CA VAL A 267 4.38 -26.30 -15.62
C VAL A 267 3.79 -26.48 -14.22
N VAL A 268 4.35 -25.78 -13.25
CA VAL A 268 3.84 -25.73 -11.88
C VAL A 268 2.74 -24.70 -11.80
N VAL A 269 1.52 -25.15 -11.50
CA VAL A 269 0.31 -24.32 -11.33
C VAL A 269 -0.16 -24.31 -9.88
N GLY A 270 -0.06 -25.44 -9.19
CA GLY A 270 -0.44 -25.56 -7.78
C GLY A 270 0.69 -25.18 -6.80
N ASP A 271 0.34 -25.18 -5.51
CA ASP A 271 1.24 -24.81 -4.42
C ASP A 271 1.98 -26.05 -3.87
N VAL A 272 3.18 -26.32 -4.40
CA VAL A 272 4.04 -27.45 -4.01
C VAL A 272 5.48 -27.00 -3.80
N PRO A 273 6.19 -27.55 -2.81
CA PRO A 273 7.65 -27.47 -2.73
C PRO A 273 8.31 -28.08 -3.97
N LEU A 274 9.52 -27.63 -4.30
CA LEU A 274 10.20 -28.10 -5.52
C LEU A 274 10.99 -29.40 -5.33
N GLY A 275 11.80 -29.50 -4.27
CA GLY A 275 12.54 -30.73 -3.95
C GLY A 275 13.29 -31.36 -5.14
N LEU A 276 13.96 -30.55 -5.97
CA LEU A 276 14.46 -31.00 -7.28
C LEU A 276 15.71 -31.88 -7.16
N ALA A 277 15.70 -33.02 -7.87
CA ALA A 277 16.90 -33.78 -8.18
C ALA A 277 17.39 -33.47 -9.60
N ARG A 278 18.70 -33.24 -9.78
CA ARG A 278 19.26 -32.79 -11.07
C ARG A 278 19.14 -33.81 -12.20
N ALA A 279 19.35 -35.10 -11.91
CA ALA A 279 19.51 -36.15 -12.92
C ALA A 279 18.38 -36.19 -13.97
N PRO A 280 17.08 -36.30 -13.60
CA PRO A 280 16.02 -36.40 -14.60
C PRO A 280 15.84 -35.14 -15.44
N PHE A 281 16.10 -33.95 -14.87
CA PHE A 281 16.05 -32.70 -15.63
C PHE A 281 17.19 -32.59 -16.63
N TYR A 282 18.39 -33.03 -16.23
CA TYR A 282 19.58 -33.00 -17.07
C TYR A 282 19.52 -34.05 -18.18
N GLU A 283 19.16 -35.28 -17.87
CA GLU A 283 19.14 -36.40 -18.83
C GLU A 283 18.08 -36.22 -19.91
N LYS A 284 16.92 -35.67 -19.56
CA LYS A 284 15.81 -35.46 -20.49
C LYS A 284 15.72 -34.03 -21.03
N GLU A 285 16.63 -33.13 -20.66
CA GLU A 285 16.56 -31.70 -21.03
C GLU A 285 15.18 -31.07 -20.71
N LEU A 286 14.64 -31.32 -19.51
CA LEU A 286 13.31 -30.84 -19.12
C LEU A 286 13.32 -29.33 -18.83
N VAL A 287 12.23 -28.66 -19.20
CA VAL A 287 12.01 -27.24 -18.88
C VAL A 287 10.96 -27.13 -17.78
N LEU A 288 11.32 -26.46 -16.68
CA LEU A 288 10.40 -26.19 -15.57
C LEU A 288 9.94 -24.73 -15.63
N ARG A 289 8.63 -24.50 -15.69
CA ARG A 289 8.00 -23.17 -15.69
C ARG A 289 7.03 -23.03 -14.52
N PHE A 290 6.79 -21.79 -14.11
CA PHE A 290 5.86 -21.45 -13.03
C PHE A 290 4.74 -20.57 -13.58
N ALA A 291 3.49 -20.99 -13.39
CA ALA A 291 2.34 -20.20 -13.76
C ALA A 291 2.16 -19.04 -12.77
N ARG A 292 2.14 -17.81 -13.29
CA ARG A 292 1.80 -16.63 -12.49
C ARG A 292 0.27 -16.51 -12.40
N SER A 293 -0.35 -17.29 -11.51
CA SER A 293 -1.81 -17.28 -11.30
C SER A 293 -2.57 -17.32 -12.63
N TYR A 294 -3.47 -16.36 -12.89
CA TYR A 294 -4.25 -16.24 -14.14
C TYR A 294 -3.62 -15.30 -15.20
N GLY A 295 -2.35 -14.91 -15.05
CA GLY A 295 -1.53 -14.37 -16.15
C GLY A 295 -0.83 -13.03 -15.89
N PRO A 296 -0.21 -12.45 -16.95
CA PRO A 296 0.33 -11.09 -16.99
C PRO A 296 -0.71 -10.04 -16.56
N GLY A 297 -0.25 -9.01 -15.82
CA GLY A 297 -1.09 -8.08 -15.06
C GLY A 297 -1.07 -8.35 -13.56
N ARG A 298 -0.97 -9.64 -13.17
CA ARG A 298 -1.04 -10.03 -11.76
C ARG A 298 0.11 -9.45 -10.97
N TYR A 299 -0.20 -8.83 -9.82
CA TYR A 299 0.72 -8.14 -8.91
C TYR A 299 1.24 -6.80 -9.42
N GLU A 300 0.65 -6.25 -10.48
CA GLU A 300 1.05 -4.96 -11.06
C GLU A 300 -0.07 -3.94 -10.83
N ARG A 301 0.13 -2.99 -9.91
CA ARG A 301 -0.88 -1.96 -9.57
C ARG A 301 -1.35 -1.16 -10.78
N GLY A 302 -0.47 -0.90 -11.75
CA GLY A 302 -0.84 -0.21 -12.98
C GLY A 302 -1.94 -0.93 -13.76
N TYR A 303 -1.89 -2.26 -13.80
CA TYR A 303 -2.92 -3.08 -14.43
C TYR A 303 -4.12 -3.29 -13.49
N GLU A 304 -3.88 -3.82 -12.28
CA GLU A 304 -4.94 -4.25 -11.38
C GLU A 304 -5.71 -3.10 -10.73
N GLU A 305 -5.07 -1.97 -10.38
CA GLU A 305 -5.73 -0.86 -9.66
C GLU A 305 -6.01 0.34 -10.58
N TRP A 306 -5.03 0.72 -11.41
CA TRP A 306 -5.13 1.93 -12.24
C TRP A 306 -5.82 1.69 -13.59
N GLY A 307 -6.18 0.44 -13.91
CA GLY A 307 -6.90 0.12 -15.14
C GLY A 307 -6.09 0.35 -16.42
N VAL A 308 -4.75 0.33 -16.36
CA VAL A 308 -3.88 0.50 -17.53
C VAL A 308 -3.54 -0.86 -18.13
N ASP A 309 -4.23 -1.21 -19.22
CA ASP A 309 -4.01 -2.47 -19.93
C ASP A 309 -2.72 -2.43 -20.78
N TYR A 310 -2.18 -3.61 -21.07
CA TYR A 310 -1.08 -3.76 -22.02
C TYR A 310 -1.60 -3.69 -23.46
N PRO A 311 -0.84 -3.07 -24.37
CA PRO A 311 -1.11 -3.16 -25.80
C PRO A 311 -1.27 -4.62 -26.22
N ALA A 312 -2.43 -4.97 -26.80
CA ALA A 312 -2.75 -6.36 -27.15
C ALA A 312 -1.74 -7.00 -28.11
N GLY A 313 -1.08 -6.20 -28.95
CA GLY A 313 -0.01 -6.66 -29.84
C GLY A 313 1.30 -7.03 -29.13
N GLN A 314 1.51 -6.58 -27.89
CA GLN A 314 2.70 -6.90 -27.08
C GLN A 314 2.40 -8.01 -26.06
N VAL A 315 1.28 -7.90 -25.35
CA VAL A 315 0.84 -8.90 -24.35
C VAL A 315 -0.57 -9.34 -24.70
N ARG A 316 -0.66 -10.37 -25.54
CA ARG A 316 -1.96 -10.87 -26.01
C ARG A 316 -2.85 -11.39 -24.87
N TRP A 317 -2.26 -12.01 -23.86
CA TRP A 317 -2.98 -12.75 -22.83
C TRP A 317 -2.69 -12.18 -21.45
N THR A 318 -3.55 -11.28 -20.98
CA THR A 318 -3.56 -10.70 -19.64
C THR A 318 -4.54 -11.44 -18.74
N GLU A 319 -4.60 -11.10 -17.45
CA GLU A 319 -5.59 -11.63 -16.51
C GLU A 319 -7.03 -11.54 -17.08
N GLY A 320 -7.43 -10.36 -17.55
CA GLY A 320 -8.77 -10.12 -18.12
C GLY A 320 -8.99 -10.94 -19.39
N ARG A 321 -8.05 -10.91 -20.35
CA ARG A 321 -8.15 -11.66 -21.62
C ARG A 321 -8.09 -13.18 -21.44
N ASN A 322 -7.50 -13.68 -20.36
CA ASN A 322 -7.62 -15.10 -19.99
C ASN A 322 -9.05 -15.43 -19.51
N GLN A 323 -9.68 -14.54 -18.73
CA GLN A 323 -11.09 -14.73 -18.31
C GLN A 323 -12.03 -14.67 -19.52
N GLU A 324 -11.87 -13.71 -20.42
CA GLU A 324 -12.62 -13.62 -21.68
C GLU A 324 -12.51 -14.92 -22.49
N ALA A 325 -11.30 -15.43 -22.68
CA ALA A 325 -11.09 -16.68 -23.43
C ALA A 325 -11.75 -17.89 -22.75
N VAL A 326 -11.87 -17.92 -21.42
CA VAL A 326 -12.62 -18.95 -20.72
C VAL A 326 -14.12 -18.79 -20.95
N LEU A 327 -14.64 -17.56 -20.86
CA LEU A 327 -16.04 -17.26 -21.09
C LEU A 327 -16.46 -17.62 -22.52
N ASP A 328 -15.59 -17.40 -23.50
CA ASP A 328 -15.78 -17.85 -24.89
C ASP A 328 -15.87 -19.37 -25.01
N LEU A 329 -15.04 -20.12 -24.25
CA LEU A 329 -15.11 -21.58 -24.21
C LEU A 329 -16.42 -22.09 -23.59
N LEU A 330 -16.90 -21.43 -22.53
CA LEU A 330 -18.20 -21.73 -21.92
C LEU A 330 -19.34 -21.42 -22.89
N ALA A 331 -19.32 -20.25 -23.54
CA ALA A 331 -20.33 -19.83 -24.50
C ALA A 331 -20.40 -20.76 -25.72
N ALA A 332 -19.26 -21.24 -26.18
CA ALA A 332 -19.18 -22.21 -27.28
C ALA A 332 -19.51 -23.65 -26.86
N GLY A 333 -19.82 -23.91 -25.58
CA GLY A 333 -20.07 -25.27 -25.07
C GLY A 333 -18.85 -26.19 -25.10
N ARG A 334 -17.64 -25.63 -25.27
CA ARG A 334 -16.37 -26.38 -25.30
C ARG A 334 -15.77 -26.60 -23.91
N LEU A 335 -16.23 -25.82 -22.93
CA LEU A 335 -15.97 -26.02 -21.52
C LEU A 335 -17.31 -26.16 -20.79
N SER A 336 -17.42 -27.17 -19.92
CA SER A 336 -18.52 -27.33 -18.98
C SER A 336 -17.96 -27.33 -17.57
N VAL A 337 -18.67 -26.70 -16.62
CA VAL A 337 -18.24 -26.56 -15.22
C VAL A 337 -19.32 -26.89 -14.20
N ALA A 338 -20.59 -26.98 -14.61
CA ALA A 338 -21.71 -27.19 -13.69
C ALA A 338 -21.56 -28.48 -12.86
N ASP A 339 -20.99 -29.54 -13.43
CA ASP A 339 -20.74 -30.82 -12.76
C ASP A 339 -19.56 -30.79 -11.77
N LEU A 340 -18.77 -29.71 -11.75
CA LEU A 340 -17.70 -29.52 -10.76
C LEU A 340 -18.20 -28.98 -9.42
N VAL A 341 -19.42 -28.41 -9.40
CA VAL A 341 -20.05 -27.92 -8.17
C VAL A 341 -20.55 -29.11 -7.38
N THR A 342 -19.81 -29.50 -6.33
CA THR A 342 -20.22 -30.61 -5.46
C THR A 342 -21.10 -30.16 -4.31
N HIS A 343 -20.99 -28.89 -3.91
CA HIS A 343 -21.85 -28.30 -2.89
C HIS A 343 -22.23 -26.86 -3.27
N ALA A 344 -23.44 -26.47 -2.88
CA ALA A 344 -23.92 -25.10 -2.98
C ALA A 344 -24.50 -24.68 -1.63
N PHE A 345 -24.13 -23.50 -1.17
CA PHE A 345 -24.59 -22.93 0.10
C PHE A 345 -25.05 -21.49 -0.10
N PRO A 346 -26.04 -21.03 0.66
CA PRO A 346 -26.32 -19.61 0.75
C PRO A 346 -25.19 -18.92 1.56
N LEU A 347 -24.90 -17.65 1.27
CA LEU A 347 -23.74 -16.92 1.83
C LEU A 347 -23.67 -16.94 3.37
N GLU A 348 -24.82 -16.95 4.04
CA GLU A 348 -24.97 -16.92 5.50
C GLU A 348 -24.34 -18.16 6.16
N ARG A 349 -24.26 -19.27 5.43
CA ARG A 349 -23.66 -20.53 5.89
C ARG A 349 -22.17 -20.63 5.57
N ALA A 350 -21.49 -19.51 5.31
CA ALA A 350 -20.06 -19.51 4.98
C ALA A 350 -19.20 -20.22 6.03
N ALA A 351 -19.48 -20.04 7.33
CA ALA A 351 -18.73 -20.72 8.39
C ALA A 351 -18.67 -22.24 8.21
N GLU A 352 -19.80 -22.85 7.83
CA GLU A 352 -19.91 -24.30 7.60
C GLU A 352 -19.07 -24.76 6.39
N VAL A 353 -19.02 -23.96 5.33
CA VAL A 353 -18.18 -24.23 4.15
C VAL A 353 -16.70 -24.23 4.50
N TYR A 354 -16.24 -23.25 5.27
CA TYR A 354 -14.84 -23.19 5.67
C TYR A 354 -14.46 -24.28 6.68
N ASP A 355 -15.41 -24.72 7.51
CA ASP A 355 -15.20 -25.88 8.36
C ASP A 355 -15.17 -27.18 7.57
N LEU A 356 -16.00 -27.35 6.54
CA LEU A 356 -15.92 -28.47 5.60
C LEU A 356 -14.55 -28.49 4.89
N VAL A 357 -14.08 -27.35 4.38
CA VAL A 357 -12.77 -27.21 3.70
C VAL A 357 -11.61 -27.50 4.66
N ALA A 358 -11.71 -27.06 5.91
CA ALA A 358 -10.66 -27.26 6.91
C ALA A 358 -10.61 -28.71 7.42
N THR A 359 -11.77 -29.32 7.68
CA THR A 359 -11.86 -30.65 8.30
C THR A 359 -11.87 -31.80 7.29
N ARG A 360 -12.20 -31.53 6.01
CA ARG A 360 -12.35 -32.53 4.94
C ARG A 360 -13.26 -33.70 5.33
N ARG A 361 -14.35 -33.40 6.04
CA ARG A 361 -15.34 -34.41 6.44
C ARG A 361 -15.93 -35.14 5.25
N GLU A 362 -16.05 -34.47 4.11
CA GLU A 362 -16.60 -35.03 2.88
C GLU A 362 -15.73 -34.63 1.65
N PRO A 363 -15.68 -35.45 0.59
CA PRO A 363 -15.00 -35.10 -0.66
C PRO A 363 -15.70 -33.95 -1.41
N TYR A 364 -14.94 -33.02 -1.97
CA TYR A 364 -15.46 -31.90 -2.76
C TYR A 364 -14.52 -31.49 -3.89
N LEU A 365 -15.04 -30.77 -4.90
CA LEU A 365 -14.26 -30.14 -5.97
C LEU A 365 -14.42 -28.62 -5.93
N ALA A 366 -15.58 -28.12 -6.37
CA ALA A 366 -15.98 -26.72 -6.22
C ALA A 366 -17.14 -26.58 -5.23
N ILE A 367 -17.08 -25.56 -4.40
CA ILE A 367 -18.20 -25.16 -3.53
C ILE A 367 -18.67 -23.79 -4.01
N ARG A 368 -19.97 -23.63 -4.27
CA ARG A 368 -20.56 -22.38 -4.74
C ARG A 368 -21.30 -21.68 -3.60
N PHE A 369 -21.14 -20.37 -3.50
CA PHE A 369 -22.07 -19.54 -2.75
C PHE A 369 -23.12 -18.94 -3.68
N ASP A 370 -24.37 -19.10 -3.29
CA ASP A 370 -25.54 -18.51 -3.94
C ASP A 370 -25.99 -17.26 -3.19
N TYR A 371 -26.43 -16.26 -3.93
CA TYR A 371 -26.87 -14.96 -3.41
C TYR A 371 -28.35 -14.76 -3.73
N PRO A 372 -29.15 -14.22 -2.79
CA PRO A 372 -30.55 -13.94 -3.06
C PRO A 372 -30.67 -12.89 -4.18
N ARG A 373 -31.41 -13.21 -5.24
CA ARG A 373 -31.70 -12.22 -6.29
C ARG A 373 -32.55 -11.10 -5.70
N ARG A 374 -32.00 -9.88 -5.62
CA ARG A 374 -32.83 -8.71 -5.35
C ARG A 374 -33.62 -8.38 -6.61
N THR A 375 -34.94 -8.49 -6.51
CA THR A 375 -35.87 -8.12 -7.57
C THR A 375 -36.47 -6.77 -7.18
N GLY A 376 -35.73 -5.71 -7.43
CA GLY A 376 -36.16 -4.34 -7.23
C GLY A 376 -35.17 -3.41 -7.94
N PRO A 377 -35.58 -2.19 -8.34
CA PRO A 377 -34.61 -1.17 -8.71
C PRO A 377 -33.67 -1.00 -7.51
N VAL A 378 -32.36 -1.09 -7.72
CA VAL A 378 -31.42 -0.50 -6.76
C VAL A 378 -31.81 0.97 -6.75
N GLU A 379 -32.27 1.49 -5.61
CA GLU A 379 -32.67 2.89 -5.51
C GLU A 379 -31.54 3.74 -6.07
N ASP A 380 -31.83 4.41 -7.19
CA ASP A 380 -30.94 5.38 -7.79
C ASP A 380 -30.63 6.42 -6.72
N ALA A 381 -29.40 6.44 -6.22
CA ALA A 381 -28.86 7.65 -5.64
C ALA A 381 -28.83 8.65 -6.80
N GLU A 382 -29.82 9.54 -6.77
CA GLU A 382 -30.24 10.49 -7.80
C GLU A 382 -29.11 10.87 -8.77
N ALA A 383 -29.27 10.43 -10.03
CA ALA A 383 -28.54 11.03 -11.13
C ALA A 383 -28.88 12.51 -11.17
N ALA A 384 -27.86 13.37 -10.99
CA ALA A 384 -28.00 14.79 -11.20
C ALA A 384 -28.50 15.03 -12.63
N ASP A 385 -29.57 15.82 -12.70
CA ASP A 385 -30.30 16.29 -13.88
C ASP A 385 -29.38 16.71 -15.05
N ASP A 386 -29.22 15.83 -16.03
CA ASP A 386 -28.70 16.16 -17.35
C ASP A 386 -29.89 16.42 -18.29
N GLY A 387 -30.08 17.70 -18.65
CA GLY A 387 -31.11 18.18 -19.56
C GLY A 387 -31.08 17.53 -20.96
N PRO A 388 -32.12 17.78 -21.78
CA PRO A 388 -32.45 16.95 -22.94
C PRO A 388 -31.38 17.00 -24.05
N PRO A 389 -31.22 15.91 -24.81
CA PRO A 389 -30.15 15.77 -25.79
C PRO A 389 -30.42 16.64 -27.03
N ALA A 390 -29.46 17.48 -27.38
CA ALA A 390 -29.45 18.17 -28.67
C ALA A 390 -28.96 17.22 -29.77
N GLU A 391 -29.70 17.22 -30.88
CA GLU A 391 -29.54 16.33 -32.02
C GLU A 391 -28.18 16.40 -32.70
N SER A 392 -27.76 15.23 -33.19
CA SER A 392 -26.63 14.96 -34.06
C SER A 392 -26.78 15.63 -35.43
N THR A 393 -25.75 16.35 -35.87
CA THR A 393 -25.41 16.45 -37.30
C THR A 393 -23.91 16.23 -37.51
N THR A 394 -23.64 15.20 -38.30
CA THR A 394 -22.35 14.79 -38.87
C THR A 394 -21.75 15.85 -39.80
N SER A 395 -20.45 16.12 -39.67
CA SER A 395 -19.56 16.29 -40.83
C SER A 395 -18.08 16.17 -40.43
N THR A 396 -17.41 15.29 -41.17
CA THR A 396 -16.00 14.94 -41.21
C THR A 396 -15.10 16.14 -41.51
N GLU A 397 -14.00 16.31 -40.77
CA GLU A 397 -12.69 16.74 -41.31
C GLU A 397 -11.55 16.54 -40.29
N TYR A 398 -10.50 15.84 -40.73
CA TYR A 398 -9.26 15.60 -40.00
C TYR A 398 -8.40 16.88 -39.99
N SER A 399 -8.02 17.39 -38.81
CA SER A 399 -6.94 18.38 -38.69
C SER A 399 -6.11 18.16 -37.42
N LEU A 400 -4.83 17.84 -37.62
CA LEU A 400 -3.77 17.74 -36.63
C LEU A 400 -3.35 19.14 -36.15
N ALA A 401 -3.81 19.57 -34.97
CA ALA A 401 -3.17 20.60 -34.15
C ALA A 401 -3.73 20.55 -32.72
N GLY A 402 -2.87 20.24 -31.75
CA GLY A 402 -3.24 20.19 -30.34
C GLY A 402 -3.65 21.56 -29.79
N LYS A 403 -4.87 21.64 -29.25
CA LYS A 403 -5.31 22.70 -28.34
C LYS A 403 -5.76 22.05 -27.04
N ALA A 404 -5.21 22.54 -25.93
CA ALA A 404 -5.58 22.14 -24.58
C ALA A 404 -7.11 22.26 -24.39
N ARG A 405 -7.76 21.17 -23.99
CA ARG A 405 -9.18 21.17 -23.62
C ARG A 405 -9.32 21.90 -22.27
N GLN A 406 -10.00 23.04 -22.30
CA GLN A 406 -10.52 23.72 -21.11
C GLN A 406 -11.54 22.79 -20.44
N VAL A 407 -11.26 22.37 -19.21
CA VAL A 407 -12.21 21.67 -18.34
C VAL A 407 -13.24 22.71 -17.89
N GLY A 408 -14.53 22.44 -18.15
CA GLY A 408 -15.63 23.31 -17.75
C GLY A 408 -15.77 23.40 -16.24
N TYR A 409 -15.75 24.63 -15.71
CA TYR A 409 -15.93 24.93 -14.30
C TYR A 409 -17.42 24.88 -13.92
N PRO A 410 -17.81 24.31 -12.76
CA PRO A 410 -19.13 24.53 -12.22
C PRO A 410 -19.34 26.01 -11.85
N ARG A 411 -20.59 26.47 -12.01
CA ARG A 411 -21.02 27.86 -11.81
C ARG A 411 -20.75 28.34 -10.36
N PRO A 412 -20.40 29.63 -10.14
CA PRO A 412 -20.25 30.17 -8.80
C PRO A 412 -21.59 30.15 -8.06
N VAL A 413 -21.65 29.43 -6.94
CA VAL A 413 -22.78 29.50 -6.01
C VAL A 413 -22.65 30.82 -5.23
N ALA A 414 -23.71 31.63 -5.26
CA ALA A 414 -23.76 32.90 -4.56
C ALA A 414 -23.65 32.69 -3.03
N ARG A 415 -22.93 33.59 -2.34
CA ARG A 415 -22.80 33.62 -0.87
C ARG A 415 -24.19 33.62 -0.21
N GLY A 416 -24.63 32.46 0.27
CA GLY A 416 -25.70 32.36 1.25
C GLY A 416 -25.21 32.89 2.59
N ALA A 417 -26.02 33.73 3.24
CA ALA A 417 -25.78 34.19 4.60
C ALA A 417 -25.51 32.99 5.52
N GLY A 418 -24.44 33.08 6.32
CA GLY A 418 -23.87 31.96 7.08
C GLY A 418 -24.90 31.12 7.82
N SER A 419 -24.86 29.81 7.56
CA SER A 419 -25.51 28.82 8.42
C SER A 419 -25.04 29.00 9.87
N PRO A 420 -25.90 28.74 10.88
CA PRO A 420 -25.52 28.86 12.28
C PRO A 420 -24.26 28.05 12.56
N GLY A 421 -23.25 28.70 13.18
CA GLY A 421 -21.88 28.20 13.26
C GLY A 421 -21.78 26.75 13.72
N ARG A 422 -21.22 25.90 12.84
CA ARG A 422 -20.85 24.52 13.16
C ARG A 422 -19.88 24.56 14.34
N ARG A 423 -20.22 23.90 15.45
CA ARG A 423 -19.48 24.03 16.73
C ARG A 423 -18.17 23.21 16.75
N GLY A 424 -17.92 22.43 15.70
CA GLY A 424 -16.74 21.59 15.58
C GLY A 424 -16.80 20.33 16.44
N ASP A 425 -18.00 19.88 16.83
CA ASP A 425 -18.15 18.84 17.85
C ASP A 425 -18.39 17.45 17.25
N ARG A 426 -18.86 17.33 16.00
CA ARG A 426 -19.15 16.06 15.31
C ARG A 426 -18.14 15.76 14.21
N ILE A 427 -17.50 14.58 14.28
CA ILE A 427 -16.31 14.25 13.48
C ILE A 427 -16.62 13.11 12.51
N GLY A 428 -16.42 13.38 11.22
CA GLY A 428 -16.26 12.39 10.16
C GLY A 428 -14.79 12.07 9.92
N TRP A 429 -14.48 10.79 9.67
CA TRP A 429 -13.11 10.33 9.53
C TRP A 429 -12.88 9.59 8.21
N ILE A 430 -12.04 10.13 7.34
CA ILE A 430 -11.68 9.54 6.06
C ILE A 430 -10.27 8.95 6.17
N GLY A 431 -10.17 7.62 6.08
CA GLY A 431 -8.91 6.89 6.18
C GLY A 431 -8.77 6.07 7.47
N ALA A 432 -9.00 4.76 7.34
CA ALA A 432 -8.96 3.77 8.42
C ALA A 432 -7.56 3.14 8.61
N GLY A 433 -6.49 3.92 8.38
CA GLY A 433 -5.11 3.45 8.44
C GLY A 433 -4.57 3.28 9.87
N ASN A 434 -3.39 2.65 10.00
CA ASN A 434 -2.74 2.47 11.30
C ASN A 434 -2.45 3.82 11.99
N PHE A 435 -2.02 4.83 11.24
CA PHE A 435 -1.71 6.15 11.80
C PHE A 435 -2.94 6.83 12.40
N SER A 436 -4.11 6.70 11.73
CA SER A 436 -5.40 7.16 12.24
C SER A 436 -5.71 6.59 13.61
N GLY A 437 -5.65 5.26 13.76
CA GLY A 437 -6.01 4.58 15.01
C GLY A 437 -4.98 4.71 16.12
N SER A 438 -3.68 4.69 15.80
CA SER A 438 -2.62 4.63 16.81
C SER A 438 -2.10 5.99 17.27
N VAL A 439 -2.24 7.05 16.45
CA VAL A 439 -1.67 8.38 16.73
C VAL A 439 -2.74 9.47 16.75
N LEU A 440 -3.46 9.65 15.65
CA LEU A 440 -4.37 10.79 15.49
C LEU A 440 -5.60 10.67 16.38
N LEU A 441 -6.33 9.57 16.32
CA LEU A 441 -7.56 9.41 17.10
C LEU A 441 -7.33 9.58 18.61
N PRO A 442 -6.28 9.00 19.23
CA PRO A 442 -5.93 9.31 20.62
C PRO A 442 -5.65 10.81 20.87
N ALA A 443 -5.03 11.52 19.93
CA ALA A 443 -4.79 12.95 20.04
C ALA A 443 -6.08 13.78 19.97
N PHE A 444 -7.01 13.43 19.08
CA PHE A 444 -8.34 14.04 19.00
C PHE A 444 -9.13 13.86 20.30
N ARG A 445 -9.17 12.64 20.83
CA ARG A 445 -9.82 12.38 22.13
C ARG A 445 -9.20 13.18 23.26
N ALA A 446 -7.87 13.20 23.35
CA ALA A 446 -7.16 13.94 24.38
C ALA A 446 -7.36 15.47 24.28
N ALA A 447 -7.60 15.99 23.07
CA ALA A 447 -7.88 17.40 22.84
C ALA A 447 -9.33 17.80 23.23
N GLY A 448 -10.23 16.83 23.42
CA GLY A 448 -11.61 17.07 23.84
C GLY A 448 -12.66 16.88 22.74
N PHE A 449 -12.31 16.26 21.60
CA PHE A 449 -13.31 15.78 20.65
C PHE A 449 -13.96 14.49 21.19
N ASP A 450 -15.29 14.45 21.23
CA ASP A 450 -16.06 13.38 21.87
C ASP A 450 -17.11 12.70 20.97
N ARG A 451 -17.61 13.36 19.90
CA ARG A 451 -18.63 12.78 19.00
C ARG A 451 -18.05 12.31 17.66
N PHE A 452 -17.57 11.08 17.64
CA PHE A 452 -17.08 10.41 16.43
C PHE A 452 -18.25 9.77 15.66
N THR A 453 -18.71 10.44 14.59
CA THR A 453 -19.94 10.08 13.87
C THR A 453 -19.70 8.89 12.95
N SER A 454 -19.00 9.10 11.83
CA SER A 454 -18.83 8.08 10.80
C SER A 454 -17.40 8.00 10.28
N VAL A 455 -17.07 6.84 9.71
CA VAL A 455 -15.78 6.56 9.06
C VAL A 455 -16.04 6.25 7.59
N ALA A 456 -15.21 6.78 6.69
CA ALA A 456 -15.12 6.38 5.30
C ALA A 456 -13.69 5.89 4.99
N SER A 457 -13.57 4.96 4.06
CA SER A 457 -12.27 4.49 3.53
C SER A 457 -12.47 3.82 2.17
N ALA A 458 -11.38 3.51 1.47
CA ALA A 458 -11.43 2.84 0.16
C ALA A 458 -12.26 1.54 0.12
N SER A 459 -12.50 0.88 1.26
CA SER A 459 -13.50 -0.18 1.36
C SER A 459 -14.47 0.07 2.52
N GLY A 460 -15.77 -0.14 2.30
CA GLY A 460 -16.79 -0.02 3.37
C GLY A 460 -16.49 -0.93 4.58
N ARG A 461 -15.82 -2.05 4.35
CA ARG A 461 -15.36 -2.98 5.39
C ARG A 461 -14.29 -2.38 6.30
N SER A 462 -13.24 -1.76 5.74
CA SER A 462 -12.20 -1.13 6.57
C SER A 462 -12.77 0.04 7.37
N ALA A 463 -13.73 0.76 6.80
CA ALA A 463 -14.46 1.80 7.51
C ALA A 463 -15.25 1.22 8.69
N ARG A 464 -16.05 0.17 8.45
CA ARG A 464 -16.85 -0.48 9.51
C ARG A 464 -16.00 -1.08 10.62
N ALA A 465 -14.96 -1.83 10.27
CA ALA A 465 -14.05 -2.43 11.25
C ALA A 465 -13.32 -1.37 12.10
N PHE A 466 -12.96 -0.24 11.51
CA PHE A 466 -12.36 0.88 12.24
C PHE A 466 -13.39 1.56 13.15
N ALA A 467 -14.59 1.82 12.65
CA ALA A 467 -15.69 2.41 13.40
C ALA A 467 -16.03 1.58 14.64
N ASP A 468 -16.27 0.28 14.49
CA ASP A 468 -16.63 -0.63 15.58
C ASP A 468 -15.49 -0.74 16.61
N ARG A 469 -14.24 -0.89 16.15
CA ARG A 469 -13.07 -1.01 17.02
C ARG A 469 -12.85 0.24 17.86
N HIS A 470 -13.09 1.39 17.26
CA HIS A 470 -12.77 2.67 17.86
C HIS A 470 -13.99 3.39 18.42
N GLY A 471 -15.20 2.83 18.36
CA GLY A 471 -16.40 3.42 18.95
C GLY A 471 -16.89 4.67 18.23
N PHE A 472 -16.88 4.66 16.90
CA PHE A 472 -17.66 5.61 16.08
C PHE A 472 -19.12 5.18 16.04
N GLN A 473 -20.05 6.09 15.74
CA GLN A 473 -21.48 5.77 15.64
C GLN A 473 -21.80 4.87 14.43
N GLY A 474 -21.05 5.01 13.34
CA GLY A 474 -21.24 4.19 12.14
C GLY A 474 -20.09 4.27 11.13
N ALA A 475 -20.34 3.74 9.94
CA ALA A 475 -19.43 3.79 8.79
C ALA A 475 -20.23 4.14 7.54
N ALA A 476 -19.71 5.07 6.75
CA ALA A 476 -20.30 5.48 5.47
C ALA A 476 -19.93 4.48 4.36
N ALA A 477 -20.77 4.39 3.34
CA ALA A 477 -20.55 3.62 2.11
C ALA A 477 -19.38 4.17 1.28
N GLY A 478 -19.17 5.48 1.35
CA GLY A 478 -18.10 6.17 0.63
C GLY A 478 -17.81 7.54 1.21
N VAL A 479 -16.87 8.23 0.56
CA VAL A 479 -16.44 9.56 1.00
C VAL A 479 -17.52 10.60 0.76
N GLU A 480 -18.21 10.58 -0.39
CA GLU A 480 -19.25 11.57 -0.69
C GLU A 480 -20.41 11.53 0.31
N GLU A 481 -20.91 10.34 0.67
CA GLU A 481 -21.94 10.20 1.71
C GLU A 481 -21.50 10.82 3.05
N LEU A 482 -20.24 10.61 3.45
CA LEU A 482 -19.70 11.23 4.66
C LEU A 482 -19.61 12.76 4.51
N LEU A 483 -19.21 13.27 3.35
CA LEU A 483 -19.10 14.71 3.10
C LEU A 483 -20.48 15.41 3.05
N ASP A 484 -21.50 14.71 2.56
CA ASP A 484 -22.87 15.20 2.42
C ASP A 484 -23.68 15.06 3.73
N ASP A 485 -23.17 14.32 4.72
CA ASP A 485 -23.79 14.18 6.04
C ASP A 485 -23.83 15.52 6.81
N ASP A 486 -25.02 16.09 6.96
CA ASP A 486 -25.24 17.35 7.68
C ASP A 486 -24.85 17.28 9.17
N ASP A 487 -24.81 16.08 9.75
CA ASP A 487 -24.36 15.85 11.12
C ASP A 487 -22.83 15.90 11.28
N ILE A 488 -22.06 16.15 10.23
CA ILE A 488 -20.58 16.24 10.34
C ILE A 488 -20.11 17.70 10.30
N ASP A 489 -19.38 18.13 11.33
CA ASP A 489 -18.80 19.48 11.40
C ASP A 489 -17.33 19.49 10.99
N VAL A 490 -16.62 18.42 11.33
CA VAL A 490 -15.18 18.26 11.17
C VAL A 490 -14.89 17.02 10.34
N VAL A 491 -14.08 17.16 9.30
CA VAL A 491 -13.58 16.05 8.49
C VAL A 491 -12.09 15.85 8.74
N VAL A 492 -11.70 14.66 9.18
CA VAL A 492 -10.30 14.26 9.33
C VAL A 492 -9.89 13.38 8.15
N ILE A 493 -8.88 13.78 7.41
CA ILE A 493 -8.37 13.11 6.21
C ILE A 493 -6.99 12.53 6.53
N ALA A 494 -6.89 11.20 6.52
CA ALA A 494 -5.68 10.43 6.80
C ALA A 494 -5.56 9.26 5.81
N THR A 495 -5.54 9.61 4.52
CA THR A 495 -5.51 8.71 3.36
C THR A 495 -4.11 8.71 2.69
N PRO A 496 -3.88 7.97 1.60
CA PRO A 496 -2.68 8.18 0.77
C PRO A 496 -2.61 9.61 0.22
N HIS A 497 -1.40 10.10 -0.03
CA HIS A 497 -1.13 11.51 -0.33
C HIS A 497 -1.87 11.99 -1.58
N SER A 498 -1.98 11.12 -2.59
CA SER A 498 -2.64 11.37 -3.88
C SER A 498 -4.12 11.78 -3.78
N THR A 499 -4.76 11.56 -2.62
CA THR A 499 -6.18 11.90 -2.42
C THR A 499 -6.41 13.15 -1.58
N HIS A 500 -5.39 13.66 -0.89
CA HIS A 500 -5.54 14.70 0.12
C HIS A 500 -6.16 16.00 -0.42
N ALA A 501 -5.63 16.54 -1.52
CA ALA A 501 -6.07 17.83 -2.05
C ALA A 501 -7.54 17.81 -2.49
N ARG A 502 -7.95 16.78 -3.24
CA ARG A 502 -9.35 16.62 -3.69
C ARG A 502 -10.31 16.49 -2.51
N LEU A 503 -9.96 15.67 -1.53
CA LEU A 503 -10.81 15.44 -0.36
C LEU A 503 -10.89 16.67 0.55
N ALA A 504 -9.78 17.38 0.76
CA ALA A 504 -9.75 18.59 1.54
C ALA A 504 -10.57 19.70 0.88
N ALA A 505 -10.42 19.90 -0.43
CA ALA A 505 -11.21 20.87 -1.19
C ALA A 505 -12.71 20.55 -1.12
N ALA A 506 -13.11 19.31 -1.40
CA ALA A 506 -14.51 18.88 -1.38
C ALA A 506 -15.17 19.06 0.00
N ALA A 507 -14.43 18.85 1.10
CA ALA A 507 -14.92 19.07 2.46
C ALA A 507 -15.03 20.57 2.79
N LEU A 508 -14.04 21.38 2.42
CA LEU A 508 -14.05 22.83 2.65
C LEU A 508 -15.16 23.54 1.87
N GLU A 509 -15.42 23.14 0.63
CA GLU A 509 -16.49 23.67 -0.22
C GLU A 509 -17.89 23.45 0.39
N ARG A 510 -18.05 22.37 1.16
CA ARG A 510 -19.26 22.08 1.95
C ARG A 510 -19.28 22.78 3.32
N GLY A 511 -18.32 23.67 3.57
CA GLY A 511 -18.20 24.44 4.81
C GLY A 511 -17.79 23.61 6.03
N ARG A 512 -17.16 22.45 5.84
CA ARG A 512 -16.67 21.60 6.94
C ARG A 512 -15.32 22.13 7.43
N HIS A 513 -15.02 22.00 8.73
CA HIS A 513 -13.65 22.18 9.22
C HIS A 513 -12.82 20.96 8.83
N VAL A 514 -11.59 21.16 8.36
CA VAL A 514 -10.77 20.07 7.80
C VAL A 514 -9.45 19.93 8.56
N TRP A 515 -9.19 18.71 9.03
CA TRP A 515 -7.84 18.26 9.36
C TRP A 515 -7.35 17.37 8.23
N CYS A 516 -6.29 17.77 7.53
CA CYS A 516 -5.67 16.96 6.49
C CYS A 516 -4.27 16.54 6.92
N GLU A 517 -3.97 15.23 6.89
CA GLU A 517 -2.59 14.78 7.04
C GLU A 517 -1.68 15.31 5.94
N LYS A 518 -0.38 15.33 6.23
CA LYS A 518 0.62 15.84 5.27
C LYS A 518 1.00 14.79 4.21
N PRO A 519 1.38 15.23 3.00
CA PRO A 519 1.36 16.59 2.48
C PRO A 519 -0.06 17.02 2.07
N LEU A 520 -0.32 18.32 2.05
CA LEU A 520 -1.64 18.83 1.63
C LEU A 520 -1.91 18.59 0.14
N ALA A 521 -0.87 18.66 -0.69
CA ALA A 521 -0.93 18.55 -2.15
C ALA A 521 0.40 18.00 -2.70
N LEU A 522 0.36 17.40 -3.88
CA LEU A 522 1.52 16.86 -4.60
C LEU A 522 2.03 17.79 -5.69
N ASP A 523 1.17 18.70 -6.19
CA ASP A 523 1.55 19.74 -7.12
C ASP A 523 0.87 21.09 -6.81
N LEU A 524 1.23 22.12 -7.58
CA LEU A 524 0.73 23.47 -7.38
C LEU A 524 -0.76 23.62 -7.76
N ALA A 525 -1.24 22.87 -8.75
CA ALA A 525 -2.64 22.94 -9.18
C ALA A 525 -3.57 22.36 -8.11
N GLU A 526 -3.17 21.25 -7.50
CA GLU A 526 -3.81 20.67 -6.33
C GLU A 526 -3.81 21.61 -5.13
N LEU A 527 -2.69 22.27 -4.83
CA LEU A 527 -2.63 23.24 -3.73
C LEU A 527 -3.56 24.43 -3.98
N GLU A 528 -3.56 24.98 -5.20
CA GLU A 528 -4.46 26.08 -5.59
C GLU A 528 -5.94 25.70 -5.53
N MET A 529 -6.27 24.43 -5.77
CA MET A 529 -7.63 23.91 -5.57
C MET A 529 -8.04 24.01 -4.10
N VAL A 530 -7.20 23.53 -3.18
CA VAL A 530 -7.48 23.60 -1.74
C VAL A 530 -7.49 25.05 -1.23
N GLU A 531 -6.59 25.90 -1.71
CA GLU A 531 -6.56 27.33 -1.36
C GLU A 531 -7.87 28.02 -1.72
N ARG A 532 -8.39 27.80 -2.94
CA ARG A 532 -9.69 28.35 -3.36
C ARG A 532 -10.83 27.84 -2.49
N ALA A 533 -10.84 26.54 -2.18
CA ALA A 533 -11.85 25.94 -1.33
C ALA A 533 -11.80 26.50 0.10
N ALA A 534 -10.60 26.76 0.64
CA ALA A 534 -10.42 27.38 1.95
C ALA A 534 -10.84 28.86 1.98
N ASP A 535 -10.60 29.62 0.90
CA ASP A 535 -10.99 31.04 0.80
C ASP A 535 -12.53 31.21 0.67
N VAL A 536 -13.20 30.25 0.03
CA VAL A 536 -14.65 30.29 -0.22
C VAL A 536 -15.43 29.56 0.88
N GLY A 537 -14.87 28.48 1.41
CA GLY A 537 -15.46 27.65 2.45
C GLY A 537 -15.54 28.37 3.79
N GLY A 538 -16.64 28.21 4.51
CA GLY A 538 -16.79 28.76 5.87
C GLY A 538 -16.03 27.98 6.96
N GLY A 539 -15.29 26.94 6.59
CA GLY A 539 -14.53 26.07 7.50
C GLY A 539 -13.07 26.48 7.63
N VAL A 540 -12.36 25.92 8.62
CA VAL A 540 -10.91 26.14 8.84
C VAL A 540 -10.13 24.92 8.41
N LEU A 541 -8.89 25.10 7.94
CA LEU A 541 -8.01 24.02 7.50
C LEU A 541 -6.77 23.89 8.40
N MET A 542 -6.54 22.70 8.94
CA MET A 542 -5.31 22.31 9.60
C MET A 542 -4.61 21.21 8.80
N VAL A 543 -3.34 21.42 8.49
CA VAL A 543 -2.45 20.39 7.93
C VAL A 543 -1.70 19.71 9.07
N GLY A 544 -1.48 18.40 9.00
CA GLY A 544 -0.77 17.54 9.97
C GLY A 544 0.72 17.87 10.20
N LEU A 545 1.15 19.11 10.02
CA LEU A 545 2.49 19.62 10.28
C LEU A 545 2.68 19.87 11.80
N ASN A 546 2.71 18.79 12.58
CA ASN A 546 2.62 18.83 14.04
C ASN A 546 3.81 19.50 14.77
N ARG A 547 5.02 19.51 14.18
CA ARG A 547 6.28 19.90 14.87
C ARG A 547 6.29 21.35 15.36
N ARG A 548 5.63 22.27 14.64
CA ARG A 548 5.50 23.68 15.06
C ARG A 548 4.78 23.86 16.39
N PHE A 549 3.95 22.89 16.77
CA PHE A 549 3.19 22.88 18.03
C PHE A 549 3.92 22.14 19.15
N SER A 550 5.11 21.59 18.89
CA SER A 550 5.90 20.93 19.93
C SER A 550 6.29 21.93 21.02
N PRO A 551 6.36 21.50 22.30
CA PRO A 551 6.79 22.37 23.40
C PRO A 551 8.15 23.02 23.12
N ALA A 552 9.09 22.27 22.54
CA ALA A 552 10.42 22.77 22.21
C ALA A 552 10.39 23.89 21.15
N VAL A 553 9.62 23.73 20.07
CA VAL A 553 9.51 24.78 19.03
C VAL A 553 8.75 25.99 19.54
N VAL A 554 7.67 25.80 20.31
CA VAL A 554 6.92 26.91 20.92
C VAL A 554 7.81 27.71 21.88
N ALA A 555 8.58 27.05 22.74
CA ALA A 555 9.52 27.72 23.64
C ALA A 555 10.64 28.44 22.87
N ALA A 556 11.22 27.78 21.86
CA ALA A 556 12.22 28.37 20.98
C ALA A 556 11.73 29.64 20.30
N ARG A 557 10.53 29.61 19.71
CA ARG A 557 9.91 30.77 19.04
C ARG A 557 9.73 31.96 19.98
N ARG A 558 9.33 31.73 21.24
CA ARG A 558 9.21 32.80 22.23
C ARG A 558 10.54 33.49 22.47
N ARG A 559 11.62 32.73 22.61
CA ARG A 559 12.97 33.31 22.81
C ARG A 559 13.49 34.02 21.56
N LEU A 560 13.18 33.49 20.38
CA LEU A 560 13.58 34.04 19.08
C LEU A 560 12.72 35.22 18.62
N ALA A 561 11.63 35.55 19.32
CA ALA A 561 10.79 36.71 19.00
C ALA A 561 11.53 38.03 19.24
N GLU A 562 12.44 38.07 20.21
CA GLU A 562 13.24 39.24 20.58
C GLU A 562 14.67 39.19 20.00
N ARG A 563 14.89 38.40 18.95
CA ARG A 563 16.22 38.23 18.35
C ARG A 563 16.68 39.48 17.61
N ASP A 564 18.00 39.63 17.51
CA ASP A 564 18.63 40.62 16.65
C ASP A 564 19.05 39.98 15.32
N GLY A 565 18.38 40.37 14.23
CA GLY A 565 18.69 39.94 12.87
C GLY A 565 18.13 38.57 12.41
N PRO A 566 18.47 38.16 11.17
CA PRO A 566 18.00 36.91 10.57
C PRO A 566 18.66 35.67 11.20
N LEU A 567 17.99 34.52 11.08
CA LEU A 567 18.54 33.24 11.53
C LEU A 567 19.43 32.59 10.45
N SER A 568 20.45 31.87 10.91
CA SER A 568 21.05 30.76 10.16
C SER A 568 20.61 29.46 10.81
N LEU A 569 19.78 28.66 10.12
CA LEU A 569 19.12 27.48 10.68
C LEU A 569 19.51 26.21 9.92
N ILE A 570 19.92 25.17 10.64
CA ILE A 570 20.20 23.85 10.09
C ILE A 570 19.31 22.81 10.78
N TYR A 571 18.56 22.05 9.99
CA TYR A 571 17.79 20.91 10.45
C TYR A 571 18.36 19.63 9.86
N ARG A 572 19.06 18.84 10.68
CA ARG A 572 19.58 17.52 10.31
C ARG A 572 18.60 16.41 10.66
N VAL A 573 18.32 15.53 9.70
CA VAL A 573 17.41 14.39 9.86
C VAL A 573 18.11 13.09 9.43
N ALA A 574 18.24 12.16 10.37
CA ALA A 574 18.66 10.77 10.14
C ALA A 574 17.43 9.85 10.13
N ALA A 575 16.72 9.85 9.01
CA ALA A 575 15.38 9.29 8.90
C ALA A 575 15.35 7.75 8.92
N GLY A 576 16.42 7.11 8.45
CA GLY A 576 16.49 5.67 8.28
C GLY A 576 15.97 5.17 6.93
N PRO A 577 16.31 3.94 6.55
CA PRO A 577 15.90 3.36 5.26
C PRO A 577 14.41 3.05 5.28
N VAL A 578 13.79 3.15 4.10
CA VAL A 578 12.41 2.73 3.87
C VAL A 578 12.43 1.36 3.18
N PRO A 579 11.53 0.42 3.54
CA PRO A 579 11.42 -0.84 2.81
C PRO A 579 11.13 -0.62 1.32
N ALA A 580 11.70 -1.45 0.45
CA ALA A 580 11.52 -1.32 -1.01
C ALA A 580 10.06 -1.48 -1.46
N ASP A 581 9.22 -2.16 -0.66
CA ASP A 581 7.78 -2.35 -0.89
C ASP A 581 6.91 -1.22 -0.31
N HIS A 582 7.51 -0.17 0.25
CA HIS A 582 6.76 0.94 0.82
C HIS A 582 6.19 1.85 -0.27
N TRP A 583 4.95 2.29 -0.09
CA TRP A 583 4.23 3.18 -1.01
C TRP A 583 4.90 4.55 -1.23
N TYR A 584 5.91 4.92 -0.43
CA TYR A 584 6.74 6.10 -0.69
C TYR A 584 7.61 5.95 -1.94
N GLY A 585 7.86 4.72 -2.40
CA GLY A 585 8.53 4.45 -3.67
C GLY A 585 7.61 4.63 -4.88
N ASP A 586 6.32 4.90 -4.67
CA ASP A 586 5.40 5.27 -5.75
C ASP A 586 5.52 6.76 -6.04
N ARG A 587 5.83 7.12 -7.30
CA ARG A 587 5.93 8.52 -7.71
C ARG A 587 4.61 9.27 -7.57
N LEU A 588 3.47 8.57 -7.67
CA LEU A 588 2.14 9.16 -7.47
C LEU A 588 1.91 9.58 -6.02
N GLU A 589 2.79 9.18 -5.09
CA GLU A 589 2.71 9.54 -3.68
C GLU A 589 3.77 10.58 -3.28
N GLY A 590 4.55 11.10 -4.24
CA GLY A 590 5.42 12.26 -4.06
C GLY A 590 6.73 12.03 -3.29
N GLY A 591 7.07 10.78 -2.96
CA GLY A 591 8.30 10.42 -2.29
C GLY A 591 8.49 11.05 -0.90
N ARG A 592 9.72 11.02 -0.40
CA ARG A 592 10.04 11.54 0.95
C ARG A 592 10.10 13.06 1.01
N LEU A 593 10.37 13.75 -0.11
CA LEU A 593 10.40 15.21 -0.16
C LEU A 593 9.01 15.80 0.16
N LEU A 594 8.00 15.40 -0.60
CA LEU A 594 6.64 15.86 -0.36
C LEU A 594 6.07 15.18 0.90
N GLY A 595 6.35 13.88 1.09
CA GLY A 595 5.76 13.07 2.15
C GLY A 595 6.31 13.26 3.57
N GLU A 596 7.60 13.52 3.77
CA GLU A 596 8.20 13.61 5.12
C GLU A 596 8.95 14.94 5.32
N VAL A 597 9.66 15.44 4.31
CA VAL A 597 10.51 16.63 4.43
C VAL A 597 9.69 17.92 4.63
N CYS A 598 8.44 17.94 4.17
CA CYS A 598 7.48 19.01 4.44
C CYS A 598 7.36 19.37 5.93
N HIS A 599 7.49 18.40 6.83
CA HIS A 599 7.50 18.66 8.27
C HIS A 599 8.68 19.52 8.72
N PHE A 600 9.85 19.29 8.14
CA PHE A 600 11.08 19.98 8.52
C PHE A 600 11.10 21.37 7.91
N ILE A 601 10.62 21.50 6.67
CA ILE A 601 10.38 22.80 6.03
C ILE A 601 9.47 23.65 6.92
N ASP A 602 8.30 23.13 7.33
CA ASP A 602 7.38 23.85 8.20
C ASP A 602 7.99 24.23 9.56
N THR A 603 8.81 23.35 10.14
CA THR A 603 9.49 23.64 11.40
C THR A 603 10.46 24.81 11.26
N CYS A 604 11.21 24.88 10.14
CA CYS A 604 12.08 26.01 9.83
C CYS A 604 11.29 27.31 9.68
N VAL A 605 10.15 27.26 8.97
CA VAL A 605 9.22 28.39 8.83
C VAL A 605 8.71 28.87 10.18
N ALA A 606 8.28 27.95 11.04
CA ALA A 606 7.77 28.29 12.36
C ALA A 606 8.84 28.94 13.25
N LEU A 607 10.08 28.43 13.25
CA LEU A 607 11.20 28.99 14.02
C LEU A 607 11.66 30.35 13.48
N ALA A 608 11.71 30.51 12.17
CA ALA A 608 12.00 31.80 11.53
C ALA A 608 10.92 32.83 11.84
N GLY A 609 9.65 32.42 11.95
CA GLY A 609 8.53 33.37 12.06
C GLY A 609 8.39 34.23 10.81
N SER A 610 8.84 33.71 9.66
CA SER A 610 8.99 34.43 8.41
C SER A 610 8.74 33.46 7.25
N ARG A 611 7.99 33.91 6.25
CA ARG A 611 7.66 33.12 5.05
C ARG A 611 8.90 32.89 4.18
N VAL A 612 8.92 31.75 3.50
CA VAL A 612 9.94 31.42 2.49
C VAL A 612 9.69 32.24 1.23
N GLU A 613 10.70 32.91 0.73
CA GLU A 613 10.73 33.61 -0.57
C GLU A 613 11.12 32.66 -1.70
N THR A 614 12.21 31.89 -1.51
CA THR A 614 12.71 30.90 -2.47
C THR A 614 13.14 29.61 -1.80
N ALA A 615 12.93 28.47 -2.46
CA ALA A 615 13.41 27.17 -2.01
C ALA A 615 14.16 26.42 -3.13
N THR A 616 15.18 25.66 -2.75
CA THR A 616 15.96 24.78 -3.64
C THR A 616 16.20 23.44 -2.96
N ALA A 617 15.99 22.34 -3.68
CA ALA A 617 16.31 20.98 -3.27
C ALA A 617 17.47 20.44 -4.11
N VAL A 618 18.43 19.81 -3.43
CA VAL A 618 19.56 19.12 -4.03
C VAL A 618 19.46 17.64 -3.66
N PRO A 619 19.13 16.76 -4.61
CA PRO A 619 18.98 15.32 -4.37
C PRO A 619 20.35 14.63 -4.37
N GLY A 620 20.46 13.53 -3.62
CA GLY A 620 21.57 12.59 -3.73
C GLY A 620 21.61 11.91 -5.11
N ARG A 621 22.73 11.25 -5.43
CA ARG A 621 22.88 10.51 -6.68
C ARG A 621 22.32 9.09 -6.55
N GLY A 622 21.33 8.77 -7.39
CA GLY A 622 20.79 7.41 -7.55
C GLY A 622 19.28 7.40 -7.71
N GLY A 623 18.77 6.59 -8.66
CA GLY A 623 17.34 6.42 -8.88
C GLY A 623 16.63 7.62 -9.54
N GLU A 624 15.30 7.64 -9.43
CA GLU A 624 14.43 8.72 -9.89
C GLU A 624 14.56 9.94 -8.95
N VAL A 625 14.70 11.14 -9.52
CA VAL A 625 15.05 12.35 -8.76
C VAL A 625 14.03 12.73 -7.68
N LEU A 626 12.73 12.61 -7.97
CA LEU A 626 11.65 12.87 -7.01
C LEU A 626 11.67 11.87 -5.84
N LEU A 627 12.18 10.67 -6.08
CA LEU A 627 12.23 9.55 -5.13
C LEU A 627 13.59 9.46 -4.41
N ALA A 628 14.42 10.50 -4.48
CA ALA A 628 15.71 10.55 -3.82
C ALA A 628 15.55 10.32 -2.29
N GLU A 629 16.35 9.38 -1.76
CA GLU A 629 16.29 9.00 -0.34
C GLU A 629 17.14 9.90 0.57
N ASP A 630 18.14 10.57 -0.01
CA ASP A 630 19.00 11.58 0.62
C ASP A 630 18.85 12.89 -0.16
N LEU A 631 18.65 14.01 0.53
CA LEU A 631 18.53 15.33 -0.10
C LEU A 631 18.83 16.47 0.88
N ALA A 632 19.18 17.63 0.34
CA ALA A 632 19.25 18.89 1.08
C ALA A 632 18.21 19.88 0.53
N VAL A 633 17.49 20.59 1.39
CA VAL A 633 16.61 21.70 0.99
C VAL A 633 17.12 22.99 1.62
N THR A 634 17.41 24.00 0.81
CA THR A 634 17.83 25.33 1.25
C THR A 634 16.74 26.34 0.95
N MET A 635 16.43 27.20 1.90
CA MET A 635 15.36 28.19 1.81
C MET A 635 15.86 29.58 2.23
N ARG A 636 15.45 30.58 1.46
CA ARG A 636 15.60 31.99 1.81
C ARG A 636 14.25 32.52 2.26
N HIS A 637 14.21 33.13 3.43
CA HIS A 637 13.02 33.74 3.98
C HIS A 637 13.01 35.24 3.72
N VAL A 638 11.82 35.85 3.76
CA VAL A 638 11.63 37.28 3.44
C VAL A 638 12.36 38.22 4.41
N ASP A 639 12.52 37.82 5.68
CA ASP A 639 13.31 38.55 6.69
C ASP A 639 14.83 38.38 6.54
N GLY A 640 15.29 37.68 5.50
CA GLY A 640 16.70 37.36 5.28
C GLY A 640 17.19 36.10 6.01
N THR A 641 16.34 35.43 6.79
CA THR A 641 16.69 34.13 7.40
C THR A 641 17.06 33.12 6.31
N LEU A 642 18.13 32.35 6.56
CA LEU A 642 18.52 31.21 5.74
C LEU A 642 18.29 29.93 6.55
N SER A 643 17.62 28.96 5.94
CA SER A 643 17.41 27.65 6.56
C SER A 643 17.75 26.50 5.62
N THR A 644 18.32 25.44 6.17
CA THR A 644 18.73 24.25 5.43
C THR A 644 18.25 22.99 6.14
N VAL A 645 17.49 22.15 5.44
CA VAL A 645 17.16 20.79 5.86
C VAL A 645 18.15 19.82 5.22
N ALA A 646 18.97 19.15 6.02
CA ALA A 646 19.84 18.07 5.59
C ALA A 646 19.19 16.73 5.94
N TYR A 647 18.67 16.04 4.93
CA TYR A 647 17.86 14.85 5.08
C TYR A 647 18.58 13.61 4.57
N SER A 648 18.62 12.54 5.37
CA SER A 648 19.24 11.29 4.97
C SER A 648 18.47 10.05 5.39
N SER A 649 18.51 9.03 4.53
CA SER A 649 18.05 7.67 4.81
C SER A 649 19.03 6.90 5.73
N ALA A 650 20.19 7.45 6.04
CA ALA A 650 21.09 6.88 7.03
C ALA A 650 20.54 7.04 8.45
N ARG A 651 20.76 6.04 9.32
CA ARG A 651 20.44 6.12 10.76
C ARG A 651 21.58 5.60 11.64
N PRO A 652 22.69 6.36 11.77
CA PRO A 652 23.80 5.99 12.66
C PRO A 652 23.34 5.86 14.11
N ARG A 653 23.83 4.83 14.83
CA ARG A 653 23.46 4.56 16.23
C ARG A 653 23.82 5.70 17.20
N ALA A 654 24.87 6.46 16.89
CA ALA A 654 25.39 7.51 17.75
C ALA A 654 24.60 8.83 17.69
N CYS A 655 23.70 8.98 16.72
CA CYS A 655 22.92 10.21 16.56
C CYS A 655 21.42 9.94 16.72
N ARG A 656 20.71 10.90 17.35
CA ARG A 656 19.24 10.88 17.40
C ARG A 656 18.65 11.26 16.04
N LYS A 657 17.35 11.02 15.84
CA LYS A 657 16.71 11.15 14.52
C LYS A 657 16.78 12.60 14.02
N GLU A 658 16.43 13.56 14.87
CA GLU A 658 16.18 14.94 14.48
C GLU A 658 17.02 15.90 15.32
N LEU A 659 17.75 16.81 14.67
CA LEU A 659 18.53 17.86 15.34
C LEU A 659 18.28 19.18 14.61
N VAL A 660 17.85 20.19 15.35
CA VAL A 660 17.69 21.57 14.84
C VAL A 660 18.70 22.46 15.54
N GLU A 661 19.39 23.28 14.78
CA GLU A 661 20.32 24.28 15.27
C GLU A 661 20.02 25.63 14.61
N ALA A 662 19.97 26.70 15.40
CA ALA A 662 19.76 28.05 14.90
C ALA A 662 20.74 29.02 15.55
N LEU A 663 21.30 29.91 14.73
CA LEU A 663 22.18 30.99 15.14
C LEU A 663 21.49 32.32 14.86
N ALA A 664 21.49 33.22 15.86
CA ALA A 664 20.86 34.54 15.78
C ALA A 664 21.74 35.55 16.52
N GLY A 665 22.60 36.29 15.80
CA GLY A 665 23.58 37.18 16.43
C GLY A 665 24.50 36.42 17.41
N ARG A 666 24.38 36.71 18.71
CA ARG A 666 25.13 36.01 19.78
C ARG A 666 24.41 34.80 20.36
N SER A 667 23.15 34.58 19.97
CA SER A 667 22.34 33.49 20.51
C SER A 667 22.47 32.22 19.68
N HIS A 668 22.54 31.09 20.38
CA HIS A 668 22.60 29.75 19.83
C HIS A 668 21.47 28.91 20.41
N LEU A 669 20.69 28.27 19.53
CA LEU A 669 19.59 27.41 19.91
C LEU A 669 19.77 26.02 19.32
N ARG A 670 19.53 24.98 20.13
CA ARG A 670 19.59 23.58 19.72
C ARG A 670 18.37 22.81 20.23
N ILE A 671 17.62 22.19 19.34
CA ILE A 671 16.57 21.21 19.67
C ILE A 671 17.06 19.83 19.28
N ASP A 672 17.16 18.93 20.26
CA ASP A 672 17.62 17.56 20.07
C ASP A 672 16.47 16.57 20.23
N ASP A 673 15.99 16.06 19.09
CA ASP A 673 14.95 15.04 18.93
C ASP A 673 13.66 15.37 19.66
N PHE A 674 13.35 16.65 19.87
CA PHE A 674 12.22 17.14 20.67
C PHE A 674 12.19 16.54 22.08
N ARG A 675 13.36 16.20 22.61
CA ARG A 675 13.58 15.72 23.98
C ARG A 675 14.34 16.73 24.83
N GLU A 676 15.06 17.65 24.18
CA GLU A 676 15.87 18.65 24.85
C GLU A 676 15.87 19.93 24.00
N LEU A 677 15.73 21.06 24.67
CA LEU A 677 15.97 22.40 24.14
C LEU A 677 17.14 23.01 24.91
N VAL A 678 18.15 23.46 24.19
CA VAL A 678 19.32 24.18 24.73
C VAL A 678 19.36 25.55 24.08
N ILE A 679 19.55 26.59 24.90
CA ILE A 679 19.72 27.97 24.46
C ILE A 679 20.96 28.52 25.14
N ASP A 680 21.92 29.04 24.37
CA ASP A 680 23.16 29.64 24.86
C ASP A 680 23.95 28.72 25.83
N GLY A 681 23.91 27.41 25.54
CA GLY A 681 24.54 26.37 26.37
C GLY A 681 23.73 25.93 27.60
N VAL A 682 22.60 26.57 27.88
CA VAL A 682 21.71 26.25 29.00
C VAL A 682 20.57 25.36 28.55
N SER A 683 20.34 24.25 29.24
CA SER A 683 19.19 23.39 28.98
C SER A 683 17.93 24.03 29.57
N GLU A 684 17.11 24.61 28.70
CA GLU A 684 15.80 25.19 29.07
C GLU A 684 14.77 24.12 29.41
N TRP A 685 14.85 22.98 28.73
CA TRP A 685 13.95 21.87 28.94
C TRP A 685 14.57 20.54 28.51
N LYS A 686 14.27 19.48 29.28
CA LYS A 686 14.60 18.09 28.95
C LYS A 686 13.50 17.16 29.41
N GLY A 687 13.06 16.23 28.55
CA GLY A 687 11.95 15.34 28.86
C GLY A 687 11.73 14.20 27.88
N ALA A 688 10.55 13.58 28.00
CA ALA A 688 10.08 12.63 27.00
C ALA A 688 9.89 13.33 25.64
N GLN A 689 10.02 12.57 24.56
CA GLN A 689 9.86 13.12 23.22
C GLN A 689 8.41 13.59 23.02
N ASP A 690 8.25 14.85 22.64
CA ASP A 690 6.96 15.40 22.25
C ASP A 690 7.09 16.22 20.96
N LYS A 691 6.56 15.66 19.87
CA LYS A 691 6.56 16.31 18.55
C LYS A 691 5.33 17.18 18.30
N GLY A 692 4.45 17.38 19.28
CA GLY A 692 3.36 18.35 19.19
C GLY A 692 2.04 17.85 18.60
N HIS A 693 1.83 16.54 18.38
CA HIS A 693 0.57 16.03 17.81
C HIS A 693 -0.66 16.47 18.62
N ARG A 694 -0.64 16.27 19.95
CA ARG A 694 -1.77 16.66 20.82
C ARG A 694 -1.99 18.17 20.83
N ALA A 695 -0.90 18.94 20.86
CA ALA A 695 -0.96 20.41 20.85
C ALA A 695 -1.52 20.94 19.51
N ALA A 696 -1.17 20.31 18.40
CA ALA A 696 -1.70 20.63 17.08
C ALA A 696 -3.22 20.39 17.00
N VAL A 697 -3.69 19.22 17.47
CA VAL A 697 -5.13 18.93 17.49
C VAL A 697 -5.88 19.84 18.46
N GLY A 698 -5.29 20.18 19.61
CA GLY A 698 -5.85 21.18 20.51
C GLY A 698 -5.93 22.58 19.91
N ALA A 699 -4.97 22.98 19.07
CA ALA A 699 -5.04 24.23 18.32
C ALA A 699 -6.16 24.18 17.26
N PHE A 700 -6.29 23.06 16.55
CA PHE A 700 -7.37 22.86 15.59
C PHE A 700 -8.76 22.95 16.23
N LEU A 701 -8.98 22.34 17.40
CA LEU A 701 -10.24 22.47 18.13
C LEU A 701 -10.57 23.93 18.48
N ARG A 702 -9.57 24.73 18.86
CA ARG A 702 -9.76 26.16 19.11
C ARG A 702 -10.12 26.91 17.83
N MET A 703 -9.50 26.58 16.69
CA MET A 703 -9.85 27.16 15.38
C MET A 703 -11.30 26.84 15.01
N CYS A 704 -11.75 25.59 15.16
CA CYS A 704 -13.15 25.21 14.88
C CYS A 704 -14.16 25.99 15.74
N ARG A 705 -13.76 26.39 16.96
CA ARG A 705 -14.60 27.16 17.89
C ARG A 705 -14.50 28.68 17.74
N GLY A 706 -13.84 29.17 16.68
CA GLY A 706 -13.68 30.61 16.43
C GLY A 706 -12.63 31.30 17.32
N GLY A 707 -11.67 30.54 17.87
CA GLY A 707 -10.57 31.08 18.67
C GLY A 707 -9.54 31.89 17.85
N ALA A 708 -8.81 32.78 18.53
CA ALA A 708 -8.00 33.86 17.95
C ALA A 708 -6.70 33.48 17.20
N THR A 709 -6.44 32.22 16.86
CA THR A 709 -5.20 31.84 16.15
C THR A 709 -5.49 30.86 15.03
N ASP A 710 -5.86 31.43 13.88
CA ASP A 710 -5.94 30.71 12.62
C ASP A 710 -4.55 30.64 11.97
N VAL A 711 -4.07 29.42 11.74
CA VAL A 711 -2.76 29.14 11.10
C VAL A 711 -2.92 28.55 9.69
N THR A 712 -4.12 28.50 9.13
CA THR A 712 -4.40 27.93 7.80
C THR A 712 -3.47 28.54 6.74
N ALA A 713 -3.38 29.87 6.68
CA ALA A 713 -2.54 30.56 5.70
C ALA A 713 -1.06 30.20 5.84
N GLU A 714 -0.54 30.06 7.07
CA GLU A 714 0.85 29.66 7.30
C GLU A 714 1.15 28.23 6.83
N LEU A 715 0.22 27.29 7.09
CA LEU A 715 0.38 25.88 6.71
C LEU A 715 0.29 25.68 5.19
N ILE A 716 -0.56 26.44 4.53
CA ILE A 716 -0.61 26.54 3.07
C ILE A 716 0.73 27.09 2.54
N ALA A 717 1.28 28.14 3.15
CA ALA A 717 2.58 28.70 2.76
C ALA A 717 3.73 27.67 2.92
N SER A 718 3.73 26.87 3.99
CA SER A 718 4.68 25.76 4.17
C SER A 718 4.55 24.69 3.08
N SER A 719 3.32 24.37 2.68
CA SER A 719 3.04 23.42 1.59
C SER A 719 3.57 23.98 0.25
N ARG A 720 3.34 25.26 -0.02
CA ARG A 720 3.88 25.99 -1.18
C ARG A 720 5.41 26.02 -1.22
N ALA A 721 6.08 26.22 -0.08
CA ALA A 721 7.53 26.14 0.02
C ALA A 721 8.07 24.73 -0.27
N THR A 722 7.34 23.69 0.16
CA THR A 722 7.66 22.29 -0.14
C THR A 722 7.55 22.00 -1.64
N LEU A 723 6.49 22.48 -2.30
CA LEU A 723 6.30 22.32 -3.74
C LEU A 723 7.36 23.09 -4.55
N ALA A 724 7.74 24.30 -4.11
CA ALA A 724 8.84 25.04 -4.73
C ALA A 724 10.17 24.27 -4.65
N ALA A 725 10.46 23.66 -3.50
CA ALA A 725 11.62 22.79 -3.36
C ALA A 725 11.55 21.59 -4.32
N ALA A 726 10.39 20.94 -4.46
CA ALA A 726 10.22 19.85 -5.41
C ALA A 726 10.38 20.29 -6.87
N ALA A 727 9.81 21.43 -7.27
CA ALA A 727 9.95 22.00 -8.60
C ALA A 727 11.41 22.32 -8.95
N SER A 728 12.22 22.71 -7.96
CA SER A 728 13.64 22.98 -8.17
C SER A 728 14.47 21.75 -8.55
N LEU A 729 13.99 20.53 -8.25
CA LEU A 729 14.70 19.29 -8.60
C LEU A 729 14.95 19.15 -10.11
N GLY A 730 14.03 19.66 -10.93
CA GLY A 730 14.14 19.61 -12.39
C GLY A 730 15.10 20.66 -12.98
N THR A 731 15.38 21.74 -12.25
CA THR A 731 16.16 22.89 -12.75
C THR A 731 17.49 23.08 -12.04
N GLY A 732 17.62 22.60 -10.80
CA GLY A 732 18.73 22.92 -9.89
C GLY A 732 18.75 24.38 -9.42
N LEU A 733 17.74 25.17 -9.78
CA LEU A 733 17.69 26.61 -9.51
C LEU A 733 16.66 26.93 -8.41
N PRO A 734 16.92 27.95 -7.56
CA PRO A 734 15.95 28.43 -6.60
C PRO A 734 14.60 28.75 -7.24
N GLN A 735 13.53 28.18 -6.68
CA GLN A 735 12.17 28.42 -7.13
C GLN A 735 11.46 29.38 -6.16
N PRO A 736 10.77 30.40 -6.68
CA PRO A 736 9.96 31.28 -5.85
C PRO A 736 8.76 30.51 -5.29
N THR A 737 8.34 30.85 -4.08
CA THR A 737 7.12 30.28 -3.48
C THR A 737 5.85 30.98 -3.98
N GLY A 738 5.94 32.27 -4.32
CA GLY A 738 4.81 33.11 -4.74
C GLY A 738 4.18 33.90 -3.58
N LEU A 739 3.19 34.76 -3.89
CA LEU A 739 2.43 35.52 -2.89
C LEU A 739 1.12 34.78 -2.53
N PRO A 740 0.73 34.71 -1.24
CA PRO A 740 -0.60 34.23 -0.87
C PRO A 740 -1.69 35.17 -1.41
N ARG A 741 -2.81 34.63 -1.90
CA ARG A 741 -3.92 35.43 -2.44
C ARG A 741 -4.73 36.17 -1.36
N SER A 742 -4.75 35.71 -0.10
CA SER A 742 -5.66 36.25 0.94
C SER A 742 -4.97 36.84 2.20
N ALA A 743 -3.74 37.34 2.10
CA ALA A 743 -3.07 37.96 3.24
C ALA A 743 -3.46 39.44 3.45
N ALA A 744 -4.63 39.69 4.07
CA ALA A 744 -4.76 40.86 4.94
C ALA A 744 -3.97 40.55 6.22
N ALA A 745 -2.95 41.37 6.50
CA ALA A 745 -2.00 41.16 7.58
C ALA A 745 -2.71 40.99 8.94
N VAL A 746 -2.51 39.83 9.59
CA VAL A 746 -2.79 39.68 11.02
C VAL A 746 -1.45 39.44 11.72
N ALA A 747 -0.89 40.51 12.27
CA ALA A 747 0.11 40.38 13.34
C ALA A 747 -0.65 39.89 14.58
N VAL A 748 -0.36 38.68 15.05
CA VAL A 748 -0.93 38.16 16.31
C VAL A 748 0.18 37.96 17.33
N GLU A 749 0.04 38.64 18.47
CA GLU A 749 0.90 38.49 19.64
C GLU A 749 0.80 37.07 20.25
N PRO A 750 1.88 36.54 20.86
CA PRO A 750 1.89 35.21 21.42
C PRO A 750 1.19 35.17 22.81
N THR A 751 -0.12 34.94 22.86
CA THR A 751 -0.82 34.73 24.15
C THR A 751 -1.02 33.24 24.50
N GLY A 752 -0.46 32.86 25.66
CA GLY A 752 -1.03 31.90 26.63
C GLY A 752 -1.36 30.47 26.17
N ILE A 753 -0.37 29.59 26.11
CA ILE A 753 -0.58 28.14 26.31
C ILE A 753 -0.19 27.81 27.74
N ASP A 754 -1.13 27.29 28.53
CA ASP A 754 -0.90 26.85 29.92
C ASP A 754 0.07 25.64 29.96
N LEU A 755 1.26 25.87 30.50
CA LEU A 755 2.31 24.86 30.69
C LEU A 755 2.14 24.07 32.01
N ALA A 756 1.15 24.38 32.85
CA ALA A 756 0.96 23.73 34.15
C ALA A 756 0.54 22.25 34.04
N GLY A 757 -0.02 21.82 32.90
CA GLY A 757 -0.42 20.43 32.65
C GLY A 757 0.74 19.43 32.54
N ALA A 758 1.97 19.89 32.28
CA ALA A 758 3.13 18.99 32.06
C ALA A 758 3.84 18.57 33.36
N ARG A 759 3.47 19.11 34.54
CA ARG A 759 4.11 18.79 35.83
C ARG A 759 3.36 17.77 36.69
N ARG A 760 2.15 17.33 36.32
CA ARG A 760 1.28 16.48 37.17
C ARG A 760 1.07 15.04 36.67
N ALA A 761 2.01 14.48 35.92
CA ALA A 761 2.01 13.05 35.59
C ALA A 761 3.38 12.46 35.95
N GLY A 762 3.62 12.22 37.24
CA GLY A 762 4.88 11.62 37.67
C GLY A 762 5.15 11.64 39.17
N THR A 763 4.16 11.35 40.02
CA THR A 763 4.40 11.05 41.45
C THR A 763 3.32 10.09 41.96
N GLU A 764 3.45 8.81 41.62
CA GLU A 764 2.95 7.75 42.50
C GLU A 764 4.09 7.35 43.45
N GLN A 765 3.78 7.39 44.75
CA GLN A 765 4.68 7.05 45.84
C GLN A 765 5.13 5.59 45.74
N VAL A 766 6.44 5.39 45.58
CA VAL A 766 7.09 4.11 45.89
C VAL A 766 7.95 4.31 47.13
N GLY A 767 7.71 3.48 48.14
CA GLY A 767 8.33 3.55 49.46
C GLY A 767 9.85 3.50 49.43
N ARG A 768 10.46 4.28 50.32
CA ARG A 768 11.90 4.29 50.61
C ARG A 768 12.37 2.93 51.14
N PRO A 769 13.44 2.34 50.60
CA PRO A 769 14.33 1.50 51.37
C PRO A 769 15.46 2.35 51.99
N ALA A 770 15.85 1.97 53.20
CA ALA A 770 16.87 2.63 54.01
C ALA A 770 18.28 2.56 53.39
N VAL A 771 19.04 3.64 53.53
CA VAL A 771 20.47 3.73 53.22
C VAL A 771 21.27 3.43 54.48
N PRO A 772 22.27 2.52 54.48
CA PRO A 772 23.28 2.47 55.51
C PRO A 772 24.44 3.44 55.21
N ALA A 773 24.93 4.06 56.27
CA ALA A 773 25.93 5.12 56.24
C ALA A 773 27.38 4.64 56.03
N ALA A 774 28.16 5.58 55.48
CA ALA A 774 29.60 5.84 55.69
C ALA A 774 30.66 4.99 54.96
N ARG A 775 31.49 5.68 54.15
CA ARG A 775 32.89 5.97 54.52
C ARG A 775 33.47 7.16 53.71
N ARG A 776 34.09 8.11 54.43
CA ARG A 776 34.93 9.21 53.93
C ARG A 776 36.37 8.73 53.75
N VAL A 777 37.01 9.14 52.66
CA VAL A 777 38.45 9.48 52.47
C VAL A 777 38.47 10.32 51.17
N GLY A 778 39.15 11.44 50.94
CA GLY A 778 40.21 12.23 51.58
C GLY A 778 40.80 13.07 50.42
N ALA A 779 41.04 14.37 50.64
CA ALA A 779 41.48 15.32 49.62
C ALA A 779 43.02 15.30 49.38
N ASP A 780 43.45 16.07 48.36
CA ASP A 780 44.81 16.45 47.92
C ASP A 780 45.17 15.80 46.56
N SER A 781 45.66 16.47 45.51
CA SER A 781 46.27 17.80 45.33
C SER A 781 46.41 18.13 43.82
N MET A 782 46.39 19.41 43.45
CA MET A 782 46.85 20.03 42.18
C MET A 782 48.30 20.55 42.37
N PRO A 783 49.06 21.18 41.42
CA PRO A 783 48.85 21.58 40.00
C PRO A 783 50.13 21.23 39.11
N PRO A 784 50.57 21.94 38.03
CA PRO A 784 50.01 23.05 37.22
C PRO A 784 50.16 22.96 35.67
N GLU A 785 49.61 24.02 35.05
CA GLU A 785 49.56 24.49 33.66
C GLU A 785 50.89 24.72 32.92
N GLY A 786 50.86 24.81 31.58
CA GLY A 786 51.92 25.47 30.80
C GLY A 786 51.90 25.33 29.26
N GLN A 787 51.17 26.24 28.60
CA GLN A 787 51.51 27.05 27.40
C GLN A 787 52.13 26.46 26.09
N ALA A 788 51.51 26.91 24.98
CA ALA A 788 52.08 27.46 23.74
C ALA A 788 52.57 26.56 22.59
N SER A 789 51.90 26.72 21.43
CA SER A 789 52.46 26.63 20.05
C SER A 789 53.54 27.70 19.83
N PRO A 790 54.53 27.56 18.89
CA PRO A 790 54.25 27.72 17.45
C PRO A 790 55.22 27.07 16.42
N ALA A 791 54.82 27.23 15.15
CA ALA A 791 55.64 27.53 13.96
C ALA A 791 56.30 26.41 13.12
N LEU A 792 55.77 26.31 11.88
CA LEU A 792 56.44 26.43 10.57
C LEU A 792 57.77 25.68 10.33
N ARG A 793 57.76 24.82 9.30
CA ARG A 793 58.80 24.80 8.26
C ARG A 793 58.19 24.41 6.90
N GLU A 794 58.23 25.38 5.98
CA GLU A 794 58.29 25.15 4.54
C GLU A 794 59.66 24.60 4.16
N GLU A 795 59.69 23.83 3.06
CA GLU A 795 60.76 23.63 2.06
C GLU A 795 60.41 22.31 1.34
N GLY A 796 60.28 22.19 0.03
CA GLY A 796 60.45 23.09 -1.09
C GLY A 796 60.45 22.24 -2.38
N GLU A 797 60.00 22.84 -3.48
CA GLU A 797 60.45 22.64 -4.88
C GLU A 797 60.42 21.22 -5.51
N ARG A 798 60.07 20.97 -6.80
CA ARG A 798 59.76 21.70 -8.04
C ARG A 798 59.19 20.65 -9.02
N ALA A 799 58.14 20.99 -9.80
CA ALA A 799 58.12 21.12 -11.29
C ALA A 799 58.40 19.80 -12.07
N GLU A 800 57.69 19.36 -13.11
CA GLU A 800 57.03 20.01 -14.24
C GLU A 800 55.95 19.08 -14.87
N ALA A 801 54.92 19.67 -15.48
CA ALA A 801 54.03 19.07 -16.51
C ALA A 801 54.71 19.22 -17.91
N PRO A 802 54.12 18.87 -19.09
CA PRO A 802 52.75 18.46 -19.41
C PRO A 802 52.60 17.37 -20.52
N GLY A 803 51.36 17.06 -20.90
CA GLY A 803 51.00 16.57 -22.26
C GLY A 803 50.19 15.27 -22.31
N GLY A 804 48.89 15.37 -22.63
CA GLY A 804 48.06 14.24 -23.10
C GLY A 804 48.25 13.98 -24.61
N PRO A 805 47.25 13.47 -25.36
CA PRO A 805 46.17 12.50 -25.05
C PRO A 805 46.23 11.27 -26.00
N GLY A 806 45.41 10.22 -25.80
CA GLY A 806 45.08 9.31 -26.91
C GLY A 806 44.73 7.84 -26.61
N ALA A 807 43.45 7.54 -26.82
CA ALA A 807 42.89 6.41 -27.59
C ALA A 807 43.08 4.93 -27.15
N LEU A 808 41.92 4.30 -26.95
CA LEU A 808 41.45 3.02 -27.53
C LEU A 808 42.35 1.78 -27.49
N GLY A 809 41.82 0.69 -26.90
CA GLY A 809 42.32 -0.66 -27.16
C GLY A 809 41.67 -1.72 -26.28
N ALA A 810 40.87 -2.59 -26.91
CA ALA A 810 40.13 -3.67 -26.29
C ALA A 810 40.98 -4.95 -26.07
N LEU A 811 40.34 -5.92 -25.40
CA LEU A 811 40.57 -7.38 -25.40
C LEU A 811 41.65 -7.95 -24.45
N GLY A 812 41.25 -9.01 -23.73
CA GLY A 812 42.08 -10.21 -23.66
C GLY A 812 42.29 -10.82 -22.29
N VAL A 813 41.41 -11.77 -21.97
CA VAL A 813 41.59 -12.92 -21.05
C VAL A 813 43.02 -13.50 -21.08
N SER A 814 43.61 -13.82 -19.92
CA SER A 814 44.39 -15.05 -19.76
C SER A 814 44.62 -15.44 -18.30
N ALA A 815 44.44 -16.73 -18.05
CA ALA A 815 44.77 -17.46 -16.82
C ALA A 815 46.22 -17.97 -16.84
N VAL A 816 46.81 -18.15 -15.65
CA VAL A 816 48.08 -18.87 -15.41
C VAL A 816 47.84 -19.79 -14.19
N ARG A 817 47.59 -21.10 -14.37
CA ARG A 817 48.51 -22.26 -14.36
C ARG A 817 49.47 -22.33 -13.14
N ARG A 818 49.21 -23.28 -12.22
CA ARG A 818 49.96 -24.56 -11.96
C ARG A 818 51.34 -24.33 -11.29
N ALA A 819 51.78 -25.08 -10.28
CA ALA A 819 51.87 -26.55 -10.17
C ALA A 819 52.33 -26.96 -8.72
N PRO A 820 52.70 -28.23 -8.39
CA PRO A 820 51.99 -29.05 -7.38
C PRO A 820 52.93 -29.76 -6.35
N GLU A 821 52.38 -30.59 -5.45
CA GLU A 821 53.12 -31.73 -4.87
C GLU A 821 52.23 -32.87 -4.30
N ARG A 822 52.40 -34.06 -4.91
CA ARG A 822 52.39 -35.49 -4.45
C ARG A 822 51.42 -35.94 -3.33
N GLN A 823 50.50 -36.91 -3.58
CA GLN A 823 50.62 -38.39 -3.45
C GLN A 823 51.16 -38.84 -2.07
N ASP A 824 50.47 -39.64 -1.24
CA ASP A 824 50.01 -41.01 -1.54
C ASP A 824 49.06 -41.59 -0.44
N ARG A 825 48.21 -42.54 -0.88
CA ARG A 825 47.72 -43.79 -0.24
C ARG A 825 46.61 -43.85 0.83
N ASP A 826 45.55 -44.57 0.41
CA ASP A 826 44.86 -45.71 1.02
C ASP A 826 44.42 -45.71 2.49
N GLY A 827 43.14 -46.01 2.70
CA GLY A 827 42.60 -46.43 4.00
C GLY A 827 41.08 -46.51 4.04
N THR A 828 40.55 -47.67 3.67
CA THR A 828 39.18 -48.14 3.88
C THR A 828 38.67 -48.02 5.33
N ALA A 829 37.39 -47.67 5.51
CA ALA A 829 36.36 -48.40 6.30
C ALA A 829 35.33 -47.45 6.94
N THR A 830 34.07 -47.70 6.59
CA THR A 830 32.81 -47.30 7.24
C THR A 830 32.72 -47.82 8.70
N PRO A 831 31.80 -47.36 9.58
CA PRO A 831 30.36 -47.14 9.34
C PRO A 831 29.88 -45.68 9.37
#